data_AF-J2G4F5-F1
#
_entry.id   AF-J2G4F5-F1
#
_cell.length_a   1.000
_cell.length_b   1.000
_cell.length_c   1.000
_cell.angle_alpha   90.00
_cell.angle_beta   90.00
_cell.angle_gamma   90.00
#
_symmetry.space_group_name_H-M   'P 1'
#
loop_
_entity.id
_entity.type
_entity.pdbx_description
1 polymer ?
#
loop_
_entity_poly.entity_id
_entity_poly.type
_entity_poly.pdbx_seq_one_letter_code
_entity_poly.pdbx_strand_id
1 'polypeptide(L)'
;MNVKKNIAAILDHIKTDERFRDNIAHWRVIPAREAKSVPFPSELDGRIRDALTNRGIPSLYTHQETSFRHVREGKHIVAVTPTASGKSMCYHLPILQTLSEDTQARALYLFPTKALAQDQKAELHELITEMGLSIKSETYDGDTPANIRQMVRKAGNIVITNPDMLHSAILPHHTKWVSFFEHLKYIVIDELHTYRGVFGSHVANVIRRLKRICAFYGSHPQFICTSATIANPKQLAEALTEEEVELVNNNGAPSGIKHFLFYNPPVVNKQLNIRRSATLEARDITEQFLINGIQTILFARSRVRVEILLTYLQELIRRKLGPKTIQGYRGGYLPSQRREIERGLRNGDIMGVVSTNALELGVDIGQLQACVITGYPGSVASTWQQAGRAGRRQGESVVVMVGSSTPLDQYVIANPEYFFDRSPETARINPDNLIILVDHLKCAAYELPFREGDTFGRAEIVEILEFLTEEQVLHYSRGKWFWMNDSFPAHNISLRSASQENVVIIDISERGNERVIGEMDRFSSMTLLHDEAIYLHQGTQFQVEKLDYEEKKAYVREVQVDYYTDANLAVSLKVLEQDQSRRHAQSTLAYGEVAVNAMATIFKKIKFETHENIGSGPIHLPEEELHTNAAWIGFSEALLGEIGTEDVERGLVGLAHVLQHVAPLFVMCDPMDLHVIPQRKAVHSQEPTIFLYDRYPGGIGLSEQVYKEMETILTQAERMIVSCPCESGCPSCVGATDDGSKGLAMTLLRIAQGGSTYVS
;
A
#
# COMPACT_ATOMS: atom_id res chain seq x y z
N MET A 1 9.93 -41.37 15.94
CA MET A 1 8.79 -40.43 15.99
C MET A 1 9.26 -39.19 16.73
N ASN A 2 9.57 -38.09 16.03
CA ASN A 2 9.86 -36.83 16.72
C ASN A 2 8.55 -36.29 17.31
N VAL A 3 8.53 -36.07 18.62
CA VAL A 3 7.43 -35.38 19.30
C VAL A 3 7.29 -33.99 18.68
N LYS A 4 6.11 -33.68 18.13
CA LYS A 4 5.83 -32.35 17.57
C LYS A 4 5.95 -31.33 18.71
N LYS A 5 6.82 -30.33 18.54
CA LYS A 5 7.01 -29.24 19.51
C LYS A 5 5.86 -28.25 19.39
N ASN A 6 5.32 -27.78 20.51
CA ASN A 6 4.40 -26.64 20.53
C ASN A 6 5.18 -25.32 20.35
N ILE A 7 4.47 -24.19 20.20
CA ILE A 7 5.08 -22.86 19.98
C ILE A 7 6.10 -22.53 21.08
N ALA A 8 5.73 -22.71 22.36
CA ALA A 8 6.63 -22.46 23.49
C ALA A 8 7.94 -23.24 23.37
N ALA A 9 7.87 -24.55 23.05
CA ALA A 9 9.05 -25.39 22.88
C ALA A 9 9.91 -25.00 21.66
N ILE A 10 9.30 -24.45 20.59
CA ILE A 10 10.06 -23.90 19.46
C ILE A 10 10.70 -22.56 19.84
N LEU A 11 10.00 -21.70 20.56
CA LEU A 11 10.55 -20.43 21.04
C LEU A 11 11.74 -20.66 21.98
N ASP A 12 11.65 -21.66 22.87
CA ASP A 12 12.78 -22.05 23.72
C ASP A 12 13.93 -22.65 22.91
N HIS A 13 13.63 -23.41 21.85
CA HIS A 13 14.66 -23.87 20.92
C HIS A 13 15.34 -22.70 20.20
N ILE A 14 14.58 -21.72 19.71
CA ILE A 14 15.10 -20.49 19.07
C ILE A 14 15.99 -19.68 20.04
N LYS A 15 15.68 -19.68 21.34
CA LYS A 15 16.51 -19.03 22.37
C LYS A 15 17.81 -19.77 22.68
N THR A 16 17.81 -21.10 22.55
CA THR A 16 18.92 -21.96 23.01
C THR A 16 19.87 -22.37 21.90
N ASP A 17 19.36 -22.52 20.67
CA ASP A 17 20.15 -22.89 19.49
C ASP A 17 21.01 -21.71 19.03
N GLU A 18 22.33 -21.89 19.02
CA GLU A 18 23.29 -20.84 18.69
C GLU A 18 23.07 -20.25 17.29
N ARG A 19 22.63 -21.07 16.33
CA ARG A 19 22.33 -20.61 14.96
C ARG A 19 21.23 -19.54 14.98
N PHE A 20 20.20 -19.72 15.79
CA PHE A 20 19.09 -18.78 15.85
C PHE A 20 19.35 -17.65 16.85
N ARG A 21 19.76 -17.99 18.07
CA ARG A 21 19.99 -17.05 19.18
C ARG A 21 20.92 -15.91 18.77
N ASP A 22 22.04 -16.22 18.13
CA ASP A 22 23.07 -15.23 17.80
C ASP A 22 22.63 -14.27 16.68
N ASN A 23 21.55 -14.60 15.98
CA ASN A 23 20.98 -13.82 14.89
C ASN A 23 19.66 -13.12 15.27
N ILE A 24 19.17 -13.29 16.50
CA ILE A 24 18.02 -12.51 17.02
C ILE A 24 18.54 -11.14 17.47
N ALA A 25 18.27 -10.12 16.67
CA ALA A 25 18.64 -8.74 16.98
C ALA A 25 17.75 -8.14 18.07
N HIS A 26 16.47 -8.51 18.10
CA HIS A 26 15.53 -8.03 19.11
C HIS A 26 14.42 -9.05 19.36
N TRP A 27 13.99 -9.15 20.62
CA TRP A 27 12.83 -9.97 21.02
C TRP A 27 11.91 -9.15 21.92
N ARG A 28 10.73 -8.81 21.42
CA ARG A 28 9.67 -8.14 22.18
C ARG A 28 8.55 -9.12 22.52
N VAL A 29 8.14 -9.18 23.78
CA VAL A 29 6.93 -9.92 24.20
C VAL A 29 5.81 -8.92 24.43
N ILE A 30 4.73 -9.05 23.67
CA ILE A 30 3.51 -8.27 23.84
C ILE A 30 2.59 -9.06 24.77
N PRO A 31 2.20 -8.50 25.92
CA PRO A 31 1.43 -9.21 26.93
C PRO A 31 0.00 -9.50 26.44
N ALA A 32 -0.61 -10.55 26.99
CA ALA A 32 -2.02 -10.81 26.80
C ALA A 32 -2.88 -9.68 27.39
N ARG A 33 -4.05 -9.47 26.79
CA ARG A 33 -5.04 -8.50 27.25
C ARG A 33 -6.39 -9.17 27.41
N GLU A 34 -7.00 -9.00 28.56
CA GLU A 34 -8.36 -9.48 28.82
C GLU A 34 -9.39 -8.66 28.03
N ALA A 35 -10.52 -9.31 27.74
CA ALA A 35 -11.65 -8.65 27.09
C ALA A 35 -12.24 -7.58 28.03
N LYS A 36 -12.50 -6.39 27.48
CA LYS A 36 -13.32 -5.36 28.11
C LYS A 36 -14.64 -5.30 27.35
N SER A 37 -15.70 -5.80 27.98
CA SER A 37 -17.04 -5.82 27.41
C SER A 37 -18.03 -5.05 28.28
N VAL A 38 -19.15 -4.69 27.64
CA VAL A 38 -20.28 -3.98 28.23
C VAL A 38 -21.58 -4.69 27.82
N PRO A 39 -22.64 -4.62 28.65
CA PRO A 39 -23.94 -5.20 28.30
C PRO A 39 -24.49 -4.63 26.98
N PHE A 40 -25.42 -5.36 26.35
CA PHE A 40 -26.13 -4.83 25.20
C PHE A 40 -26.90 -3.55 25.56
N PRO A 41 -26.91 -2.53 24.67
CA PRO A 41 -27.77 -1.36 24.83
C PRO A 41 -29.23 -1.77 24.98
N SER A 42 -29.96 -1.12 25.88
CA SER A 42 -31.37 -1.44 26.14
C SER A 42 -32.28 -1.22 24.93
N GLU A 43 -31.89 -0.30 24.04
CA GLU A 43 -32.60 0.04 22.80
C GLU A 43 -32.38 -0.97 21.65
N LEU A 44 -31.49 -1.95 21.84
CA LEU A 44 -31.18 -2.92 20.79
C LEU A 44 -32.37 -3.87 20.56
N ASP A 45 -32.76 -4.03 19.29
CA ASP A 45 -33.84 -4.94 18.87
C ASP A 45 -33.62 -6.34 19.46
N GLY A 46 -34.69 -6.93 20.01
CA GLY A 46 -34.64 -8.25 20.63
C GLY A 46 -34.06 -9.33 19.70
N ARG A 47 -34.45 -9.30 18.42
CA ARG A 47 -33.98 -10.24 17.39
C ARG A 47 -32.49 -10.13 17.14
N ILE A 48 -31.95 -8.90 17.16
CA ILE A 48 -30.52 -8.64 16.98
C ILE A 48 -29.74 -9.20 18.17
N ARG A 49 -30.20 -8.91 19.39
CA ARG A 49 -29.60 -9.41 20.64
C ARG A 49 -29.63 -10.93 20.73
N ASP A 50 -30.74 -11.56 20.40
CA ASP A 50 -30.90 -13.02 20.45
C ASP A 50 -29.96 -13.70 19.45
N ALA A 51 -29.89 -13.18 18.21
CA ALA A 51 -28.98 -13.68 17.19
C ALA A 51 -27.50 -13.58 17.59
N LEU A 52 -27.09 -12.46 18.20
CA LEU A 52 -25.73 -12.29 18.72
C LEU A 52 -25.44 -13.27 19.87
N THR A 53 -26.39 -13.46 20.77
CA THR A 53 -26.26 -14.40 21.90
C THR A 53 -26.12 -15.84 21.42
N ASN A 54 -26.91 -16.26 20.44
CA ASN A 54 -26.82 -17.58 19.80
C ASN A 54 -25.46 -17.83 19.14
N ARG A 55 -24.83 -16.77 18.61
CA ARG A 55 -23.47 -16.81 18.06
C ARG A 55 -22.36 -16.77 19.12
N GLY A 56 -22.71 -16.85 20.41
CA GLY A 56 -21.75 -16.83 21.51
C GLY A 56 -21.21 -15.44 21.83
N ILE A 57 -21.94 -14.38 21.46
CA ILE A 57 -21.62 -12.99 21.80
C ILE A 57 -22.63 -12.55 22.88
N PRO A 58 -22.32 -12.69 24.18
CA PRO A 58 -23.25 -12.33 25.26
C PRO A 58 -23.20 -10.83 25.64
N SER A 59 -22.23 -10.09 25.10
CA SER A 59 -21.95 -8.69 25.42
C SER A 59 -21.13 -8.06 24.30
N LEU A 60 -21.16 -6.73 24.18
CA LEU A 60 -20.36 -6.00 23.19
C LEU A 60 -19.00 -5.64 23.77
N TYR A 61 -17.96 -5.57 22.93
CA TYR A 61 -16.72 -4.92 23.35
C TYR A 61 -16.94 -3.41 23.48
N THR A 62 -16.14 -2.75 24.34
CA THR A 62 -16.24 -1.29 24.61
C THR A 62 -16.28 -0.44 23.33
N HIS A 63 -15.42 -0.72 22.37
CA HIS A 63 -15.39 -0.02 21.08
C HIS A 63 -16.63 -0.26 20.20
N GLN A 64 -17.24 -1.45 20.26
CA GLN A 64 -18.44 -1.75 19.48
C GLN A 64 -19.65 -0.98 20.02
N GLU A 65 -19.81 -0.93 21.35
CA GLU A 65 -20.85 -0.14 21.99
C GLU A 65 -20.63 1.37 21.75
N THR A 66 -19.39 1.85 21.89
CA THR A 66 -19.07 3.27 21.67
C THR A 66 -19.35 3.68 20.22
N SER A 67 -19.02 2.82 19.24
CA SER A 67 -19.42 3.02 17.85
C SER A 67 -20.94 3.06 17.68
N PHE A 68 -21.66 2.10 18.26
CA PHE A 68 -23.13 2.06 18.19
C PHE A 68 -23.75 3.35 18.73
N ARG A 69 -23.37 3.77 19.95
CA ARG A 69 -23.89 4.98 20.60
C ARG A 69 -23.61 6.24 19.78
N HIS A 70 -22.37 6.45 19.33
CA HIS A 70 -22.05 7.63 18.53
C HIS A 70 -22.78 7.65 17.19
N VAL A 71 -22.97 6.48 16.56
CA VAL A 71 -23.73 6.40 15.33
C VAL A 71 -25.20 6.73 15.56
N ARG A 72 -25.81 6.25 16.66
CA ARG A 72 -27.18 6.59 17.06
C ARG A 72 -27.36 8.06 17.44
N GLU A 73 -26.31 8.71 17.94
CA GLU A 73 -26.26 10.17 18.17
C GLU A 73 -26.14 11.00 16.87
N GLY A 74 -26.02 10.36 15.70
CA GLY A 74 -25.88 11.03 14.41
C GLY A 74 -24.46 11.50 14.07
N LYS A 75 -23.43 11.04 14.81
CA LYS A 75 -22.04 11.46 14.60
C LYS A 75 -21.31 10.58 13.58
N HIS A 76 -20.55 11.17 12.66
CA HIS A 76 -19.63 10.40 11.83
C HIS A 76 -18.53 9.82 12.73
N ILE A 77 -18.10 8.57 12.47
CA ILE A 77 -17.08 7.92 13.29
C ILE A 77 -15.96 7.32 12.47
N VAL A 78 -14.79 7.19 13.09
CA VAL A 78 -13.71 6.28 12.66
C VAL A 78 -13.33 5.37 13.81
N ALA A 79 -13.57 4.08 13.65
CA ALA A 79 -13.19 3.06 14.62
C ALA A 79 -11.81 2.47 14.29
N VAL A 80 -10.89 2.55 15.25
CA VAL A 80 -9.50 2.08 15.10
C VAL A 80 -9.29 0.89 15.99
N THR A 81 -9.32 -0.29 15.39
CA THR A 81 -9.04 -1.54 16.11
C THR A 81 -8.23 -2.53 15.27
N PRO A 82 -7.39 -3.37 15.92
CA PRO A 82 -6.61 -4.39 15.23
C PRO A 82 -7.49 -5.41 14.51
N THR A 83 -6.88 -6.19 13.63
CA THR A 83 -7.58 -7.28 12.93
C THR A 83 -8.14 -8.31 13.91
N ALA A 84 -9.30 -8.88 13.60
CA ALA A 84 -10.04 -9.84 14.43
C ALA A 84 -10.49 -9.34 15.82
N SER A 85 -10.62 -8.03 15.99
CA SER A 85 -11.22 -7.41 17.19
C SER A 85 -12.76 -7.29 17.12
N GLY A 86 -13.38 -7.74 16.03
CA GLY A 86 -14.81 -7.53 15.76
C GLY A 86 -15.12 -6.16 15.16
N LYS A 87 -14.21 -5.62 14.32
CA LYS A 87 -14.36 -4.37 13.55
C LYS A 87 -15.71 -4.24 12.86
N SER A 88 -16.16 -5.30 12.20
CA SER A 88 -17.39 -5.26 11.40
C SER A 88 -18.64 -4.93 12.23
N MET A 89 -18.65 -5.30 13.51
CA MET A 89 -19.76 -4.97 14.39
C MET A 89 -19.89 -3.47 14.68
N CYS A 90 -18.82 -2.68 14.53
CA CYS A 90 -18.89 -1.22 14.69
C CYS A 90 -19.80 -0.55 13.65
N TYR A 91 -19.98 -1.15 12.47
CA TYR A 91 -20.89 -0.65 11.44
C TYR A 91 -22.12 -1.55 11.23
N HIS A 92 -21.99 -2.88 11.32
CA HIS A 92 -23.15 -3.76 11.15
C HIS A 92 -24.23 -3.52 12.20
N LEU A 93 -23.84 -3.37 13.47
CA LEU A 93 -24.80 -3.23 14.56
C LEU A 93 -25.71 -2.01 14.42
N PRO A 94 -25.19 -0.77 14.28
CA PRO A 94 -26.06 0.39 14.12
C PRO A 94 -26.86 0.35 12.80
N ILE A 95 -26.29 -0.19 11.72
CA ILE A 95 -26.99 -0.25 10.42
C ILE A 95 -28.14 -1.27 10.46
N LEU A 96 -27.93 -2.45 11.04
CA LEU A 96 -28.98 -3.46 11.20
C LEU A 96 -30.09 -2.98 12.14
N GLN A 97 -29.73 -2.28 13.23
CA GLN A 97 -30.71 -1.64 14.12
C GLN A 97 -31.59 -0.67 13.34
N THR A 98 -31.00 0.26 12.58
CA THR A 98 -31.78 1.22 11.79
C THR A 98 -32.61 0.53 10.71
N LEU A 99 -32.11 -0.52 10.06
CA LEU A 99 -32.88 -1.29 9.07
C LEU A 99 -34.01 -2.13 9.68
N SER A 100 -33.91 -2.52 10.96
CA SER A 100 -35.01 -3.16 11.67
C SER A 100 -36.12 -2.18 12.05
N GLU A 101 -35.79 -0.89 12.20
CA GLU A 101 -36.72 0.20 12.50
C GLU A 101 -37.33 0.78 11.20
N ASP A 102 -36.53 0.95 10.15
CA ASP A 102 -36.90 1.50 8.85
C ASP A 102 -36.43 0.60 7.69
N THR A 103 -37.37 -0.15 7.11
CA THR A 103 -37.11 -1.02 5.96
C THR A 103 -36.78 -0.29 4.66
N GLN A 104 -37.05 1.02 4.56
CA GLN A 104 -36.68 1.85 3.41
C GLN A 104 -35.26 2.38 3.51
N ALA A 105 -34.65 2.40 4.71
CA ALA A 105 -33.26 2.82 4.86
C ALA A 105 -32.33 1.99 3.96
N ARG A 106 -31.27 2.66 3.49
CA ARG A 106 -30.23 2.08 2.65
C ARG A 106 -28.85 2.37 3.22
N ALA A 107 -27.91 1.46 2.96
CA ALA A 107 -26.50 1.64 3.31
C ALA A 107 -25.58 1.25 2.16
N LEU A 108 -24.53 2.04 1.96
CA LEU A 108 -23.46 1.79 1.00
C LEU A 108 -22.21 1.35 1.76
N TYR A 109 -21.62 0.21 1.40
CA TYR A 109 -20.39 -0.29 2.00
C TYR A 109 -19.26 -0.23 0.97
N LEU A 110 -18.20 0.51 1.28
CA LEU A 110 -17.00 0.65 0.46
C LEU A 110 -15.86 -0.18 1.05
N PHE A 111 -15.45 -1.19 0.28
CA PHE A 111 -14.31 -2.03 0.62
C PHE A 111 -13.18 -1.84 -0.40
N PRO A 112 -11.91 -1.94 0.04
CA PRO A 112 -10.76 -1.75 -0.86
C PRO A 112 -10.60 -2.89 -1.87
N THR A 113 -11.18 -4.07 -1.59
CA THR A 113 -11.06 -5.26 -2.44
C THR A 113 -12.39 -6.01 -2.56
N LYS A 114 -12.59 -6.65 -3.72
CA LYS A 114 -13.75 -7.52 -3.99
C LYS A 114 -13.82 -8.74 -3.07
N ALA A 115 -12.66 -9.30 -2.68
CA ALA A 115 -12.62 -10.47 -1.80
C ALA A 115 -13.20 -10.13 -0.42
N LEU A 116 -12.77 -9.00 0.16
CA LEU A 116 -13.27 -8.53 1.45
C LEU A 116 -14.77 -8.20 1.39
N ALA A 117 -15.23 -7.58 0.31
CA ALA A 117 -16.65 -7.31 0.08
C ALA A 117 -17.51 -8.60 0.10
N GLN A 118 -17.02 -9.69 -0.52
CA GLN A 118 -17.73 -10.98 -0.55
C GLN A 118 -17.73 -11.67 0.81
N ASP A 119 -16.60 -11.66 1.54
CA ASP A 119 -16.51 -12.19 2.91
C ASP A 119 -17.52 -11.49 3.83
N GLN A 120 -17.56 -10.16 3.77
CA GLN A 120 -18.47 -9.36 4.59
C GLN A 120 -19.93 -9.54 4.17
N LYS A 121 -20.22 -9.74 2.88
CA LYS A 121 -21.57 -10.14 2.43
C LYS A 121 -22.00 -11.47 3.07
N ALA A 122 -21.13 -12.46 3.08
CA ALA A 122 -21.45 -13.78 3.62
C ALA A 122 -21.72 -13.71 5.13
N GLU A 123 -20.84 -13.08 5.89
CA GLU A 123 -20.99 -12.88 7.34
C GLU A 123 -22.30 -12.14 7.67
N LEU A 124 -22.57 -11.04 6.95
CA LEU A 124 -23.78 -10.25 7.11
C LEU A 124 -25.05 -11.03 6.76
N HIS A 125 -25.02 -11.85 5.70
CA HIS A 125 -26.16 -12.64 5.26
C HIS A 125 -26.57 -13.69 6.31
N GLU A 126 -25.58 -14.38 6.89
CA GLU A 126 -25.86 -15.34 7.95
C GLU A 126 -26.41 -14.65 9.21
N LEU A 127 -25.87 -13.47 9.55
CA LEU A 127 -26.33 -12.69 10.69
C LEU A 127 -27.79 -12.22 10.50
N ILE A 128 -28.12 -11.70 9.31
CA ILE A 128 -29.49 -11.28 8.95
C ILE A 128 -30.47 -12.46 9.02
N THR A 129 -30.04 -13.63 8.56
CA THR A 129 -30.85 -14.86 8.55
C THR A 129 -31.14 -15.34 9.97
N GLU A 130 -30.14 -15.34 10.85
CA GLU A 130 -30.30 -15.66 12.27
C GLU A 130 -31.26 -14.67 12.96
N MET A 131 -31.22 -13.39 12.59
CA MET A 131 -32.14 -12.37 13.12
C MET A 131 -33.57 -12.49 12.59
N GLY A 132 -33.81 -13.28 11.54
CA GLY A 132 -35.11 -13.37 10.87
C GLY A 132 -35.57 -12.05 10.22
N LEU A 133 -34.64 -11.18 9.84
CA LEU A 133 -34.93 -9.88 9.22
C LEU A 133 -34.99 -10.00 7.69
N SER A 134 -35.95 -9.34 7.04
CA SER A 134 -36.05 -9.28 5.57
C SER A 134 -35.12 -8.21 4.98
N ILE A 135 -33.84 -8.23 5.33
CA ILE A 135 -32.83 -7.28 4.83
C ILE A 135 -32.08 -7.92 3.67
N LYS A 136 -31.99 -7.22 2.54
CA LYS A 136 -31.26 -7.67 1.35
C LYS A 136 -29.89 -7.01 1.27
N SER A 137 -28.83 -7.80 1.42
CA SER A 137 -27.44 -7.36 1.28
C SER A 137 -26.79 -7.99 0.05
N GLU A 138 -26.34 -7.18 -0.89
CA GLU A 138 -25.79 -7.66 -2.17
C GLU A 138 -24.54 -6.90 -2.60
N THR A 139 -23.63 -7.62 -3.25
CA THR A 139 -22.40 -7.04 -3.81
C THR A 139 -22.65 -6.50 -5.21
N TYR A 140 -22.21 -5.28 -5.45
CA TYR A 140 -22.24 -4.63 -6.76
C TYR A 140 -20.82 -4.28 -7.18
N ASP A 141 -20.17 -5.18 -7.92
CA ASP A 141 -18.83 -4.98 -8.42
C ASP A 141 -18.67 -5.44 -9.89
N GLY A 142 -17.44 -5.41 -10.39
CA GLY A 142 -17.12 -5.83 -11.76
C GLY A 142 -17.51 -7.29 -12.06
N ASP A 143 -17.60 -8.14 -11.04
CA ASP A 143 -17.90 -9.56 -11.15
C ASP A 143 -19.41 -9.83 -10.99
N THR A 144 -20.22 -8.85 -10.60
CA THR A 144 -21.68 -9.00 -10.46
C THR A 144 -22.35 -9.17 -11.84
N PRO A 145 -23.07 -10.29 -12.09
CA PRO A 145 -23.81 -10.53 -13.34
C PRO A 145 -24.86 -9.46 -13.66
N ALA A 146 -25.07 -9.16 -14.95
CA ALA A 146 -25.93 -8.06 -15.40
C ALA A 146 -27.41 -8.16 -14.95
N ASN A 147 -27.96 -9.37 -14.90
CA ASN A 147 -29.30 -9.64 -14.38
C ASN A 147 -29.41 -9.34 -12.88
N ILE A 148 -28.39 -9.69 -12.09
CA ILE A 148 -28.31 -9.40 -10.66
C ILE A 148 -28.18 -7.90 -10.43
N ARG A 149 -27.38 -7.18 -11.22
CA ARG A 149 -27.23 -5.72 -11.13
C ARG A 149 -28.56 -4.97 -11.17
N GLN A 150 -29.50 -5.39 -12.03
CA GLN A 150 -30.84 -4.77 -12.10
C GLN A 150 -31.65 -4.97 -10.82
N MET A 151 -31.57 -6.16 -10.20
CA MET A 151 -32.26 -6.47 -8.96
C MET A 151 -31.67 -5.69 -7.77
N VAL A 152 -30.33 -5.64 -7.68
CA VAL A 152 -29.62 -4.94 -6.59
C VAL A 152 -30.00 -3.46 -6.55
N ARG A 153 -30.07 -2.80 -7.71
CA ARG A 153 -30.46 -1.38 -7.81
C ARG A 153 -31.84 -1.05 -7.23
N LYS A 154 -32.78 -2.00 -7.32
CA LYS A 154 -34.18 -1.80 -6.90
C LYS A 154 -34.45 -2.27 -5.48
N ALA A 155 -33.79 -3.35 -5.04
CA ALA A 155 -34.18 -4.07 -3.84
C ALA A 155 -33.07 -4.22 -2.79
N GLY A 156 -31.83 -3.80 -3.07
CA GLY A 156 -30.73 -3.91 -2.11
C GLY A 156 -30.88 -2.89 -0.98
N ASN A 157 -31.07 -3.36 0.26
CA ASN A 157 -30.98 -2.52 1.46
C ASN A 157 -29.52 -2.12 1.73
N ILE A 158 -28.62 -3.08 1.60
CA ILE A 158 -27.17 -2.89 1.80
C ILE A 158 -26.48 -3.22 0.48
N VAL A 159 -25.80 -2.24 -0.11
CA VAL A 159 -25.04 -2.40 -1.34
C VAL A 159 -23.55 -2.36 -0.99
N ILE A 160 -22.87 -3.47 -1.27
CA ILE A 160 -21.46 -3.64 -0.97
C ILE A 160 -20.66 -3.49 -2.26
N THR A 161 -19.75 -2.53 -2.32
CA THR A 161 -18.98 -2.21 -3.53
C THR A 161 -17.55 -1.79 -3.19
N ASN A 162 -16.84 -1.26 -4.18
CA ASN A 162 -15.50 -0.68 -4.03
C ASN A 162 -15.48 0.72 -4.68
N PRO A 163 -14.48 1.57 -4.35
CA PRO A 163 -14.40 2.91 -4.91
C PRO A 163 -14.32 2.92 -6.45
N ASP A 164 -13.65 1.93 -7.05
CA ASP A 164 -13.52 1.81 -8.51
C ASP A 164 -14.90 1.65 -9.19
N MET A 165 -15.78 0.83 -8.62
CA MET A 165 -17.14 0.56 -9.11
C MET A 165 -18.12 1.67 -8.75
N LEU A 166 -17.91 2.34 -7.60
CA LEU A 166 -18.63 3.56 -7.28
C LEU A 166 -18.36 4.64 -8.34
N HIS A 167 -17.09 4.84 -8.68
CA HIS A 167 -16.62 5.78 -9.70
C HIS A 167 -17.12 5.47 -11.11
N SER A 168 -16.95 4.22 -11.56
CA SER A 168 -17.16 3.83 -12.96
C SER A 168 -18.61 3.47 -13.31
N ALA A 169 -19.43 3.04 -12.35
CA ALA A 169 -20.74 2.43 -12.66
C ALA A 169 -21.92 2.92 -11.81
N ILE A 170 -21.71 3.36 -10.57
CA ILE A 170 -22.82 3.76 -9.69
C ILE A 170 -23.12 5.25 -9.84
N LEU A 171 -22.14 6.12 -9.55
CA LEU A 171 -22.29 7.57 -9.62
C LEU A 171 -22.68 8.07 -11.03
N PRO A 172 -21.97 7.72 -12.11
CA PRO A 172 -22.33 8.13 -13.47
C PRO A 172 -23.72 7.68 -13.94
N HIS A 173 -24.30 6.68 -13.28
CA HIS A 173 -25.62 6.16 -13.59
C HIS A 173 -26.58 6.34 -12.43
N HIS A 174 -26.41 7.39 -11.63
CA HIS A 174 -27.21 7.67 -10.43
C HIS A 174 -28.72 7.67 -10.69
N THR A 175 -29.17 8.01 -11.90
CA THR A 175 -30.57 7.92 -12.34
C THR A 175 -31.14 6.49 -12.35
N LYS A 176 -30.30 5.45 -12.37
CA LYS A 176 -30.72 4.05 -12.19
C LYS A 176 -30.77 3.64 -10.71
N TRP A 177 -30.33 4.51 -9.81
CA TRP A 177 -30.17 4.29 -8.36
C TRP A 177 -31.03 5.26 -7.53
N VAL A 178 -32.01 5.93 -8.12
CA VAL A 178 -32.85 6.96 -7.46
C VAL A 178 -33.36 6.51 -6.09
N SER A 179 -34.07 5.38 -6.04
CA SER A 179 -34.62 4.85 -4.78
C SER A 179 -33.53 4.54 -3.74
N PHE A 180 -32.32 4.16 -4.18
CA PHE A 180 -31.21 3.91 -3.27
C PHE A 180 -30.68 5.22 -2.68
N PHE A 181 -30.44 6.24 -3.50
CA PHE A 181 -29.90 7.52 -3.06
C PHE A 181 -30.89 8.34 -2.23
N GLU A 182 -32.18 8.31 -2.53
CA GLU A 182 -33.22 8.99 -1.74
C GLU A 182 -33.27 8.51 -0.27
N HIS A 183 -32.93 7.24 -0.03
CA HIS A 183 -33.03 6.62 1.29
C HIS A 183 -31.68 6.23 1.89
N LEU A 184 -30.57 6.73 1.32
CA LEU A 184 -29.23 6.42 1.81
C LEU A 184 -29.00 7.09 3.18
N LYS A 185 -28.86 6.27 4.22
CA LYS A 185 -28.63 6.70 5.60
C LYS A 185 -27.19 6.55 6.04
N TYR A 186 -26.49 5.53 5.55
CA TYR A 186 -25.13 5.22 5.99
C TYR A 186 -24.20 4.96 4.80
N ILE A 187 -22.97 5.44 4.94
CA ILE A 187 -21.83 5.06 4.10
C ILE A 187 -20.76 4.46 5.02
N VAL A 188 -20.44 3.19 4.81
CA VAL A 188 -19.33 2.51 5.48
C VAL A 188 -18.08 2.63 4.61
N ILE A 189 -16.97 3.06 5.20
CA ILE A 189 -15.65 3.06 4.56
C ILE A 189 -14.73 2.16 5.37
N ASP A 190 -14.53 0.93 4.89
CA ASP A 190 -13.72 -0.07 5.58
C ASP A 190 -12.24 0.03 5.18
N GLU A 191 -11.34 -0.27 6.12
CA GLU A 191 -9.88 -0.19 5.96
C GLU A 191 -9.40 1.17 5.43
N LEU A 192 -9.85 2.25 6.08
CA LEU A 192 -9.62 3.65 5.71
C LEU A 192 -8.15 3.97 5.38
N HIS A 193 -7.19 3.45 6.15
CA HIS A 193 -5.75 3.61 5.92
C HIS A 193 -5.24 3.14 4.55
N THR A 194 -6.03 2.35 3.80
CA THR A 194 -5.69 1.95 2.43
C THR A 194 -5.91 3.08 1.43
N TYR A 195 -6.82 4.02 1.71
CA TYR A 195 -7.13 5.17 0.88
C TYR A 195 -6.17 6.32 1.21
N ARG A 196 -4.89 6.15 0.86
CA ARG A 196 -3.82 7.14 1.02
C ARG A 196 -3.07 7.38 -0.29
N GLY A 197 -2.22 8.39 -0.34
CA GLY A 197 -1.49 8.82 -1.53
C GLY A 197 -2.44 9.19 -2.67
N VAL A 198 -2.03 8.92 -3.91
CA VAL A 198 -2.83 9.12 -5.14
C VAL A 198 -4.19 8.44 -5.04
N PHE A 199 -4.22 7.17 -4.62
CA PHE A 199 -5.47 6.42 -4.53
C PHE A 199 -6.43 7.08 -3.54
N GLY A 200 -5.93 7.51 -2.38
CA GLY A 200 -6.73 8.26 -1.41
C GLY A 200 -7.24 9.60 -1.93
N SER A 201 -6.42 10.34 -2.69
CA SER A 201 -6.83 11.59 -3.34
C SER A 201 -7.96 11.39 -4.35
N HIS A 202 -7.90 10.34 -5.17
CA HIS A 202 -8.98 9.96 -6.07
C HIS A 202 -10.24 9.60 -5.29
N VAL A 203 -10.12 8.76 -4.25
CA VAL A 203 -11.27 8.34 -3.45
C VAL A 203 -11.94 9.52 -2.76
N ALA A 204 -11.18 10.50 -2.23
CA ALA A 204 -11.75 11.73 -1.66
C ALA A 204 -12.67 12.45 -2.66
N ASN A 205 -12.24 12.61 -3.91
CA ASN A 205 -13.05 13.24 -4.95
C ASN A 205 -14.24 12.37 -5.41
N VAL A 206 -14.11 11.04 -5.37
CA VAL A 206 -15.25 10.13 -5.56
C VAL A 206 -16.27 10.31 -4.43
N ILE A 207 -15.83 10.53 -3.19
CA ILE A 207 -16.73 10.85 -2.06
C ILE A 207 -17.37 12.24 -2.22
N ARG A 208 -16.65 13.26 -2.71
CA ARG A 208 -17.23 14.58 -3.05
C ARG A 208 -18.38 14.44 -4.06
N ARG A 209 -18.17 13.67 -5.14
CA ARG A 209 -19.22 13.34 -6.12
C ARG A 209 -20.40 12.60 -5.50
N LEU A 210 -20.13 11.61 -4.66
CA LEU A 210 -21.16 10.87 -3.93
C LEU A 210 -22.00 11.80 -3.05
N LYS A 211 -21.38 12.69 -2.27
CA LYS A 211 -22.07 13.68 -1.42
C LYS A 211 -22.97 14.58 -2.25
N ARG A 212 -22.48 15.06 -3.40
CA ARG A 212 -23.24 15.91 -4.33
C ARG A 212 -24.46 15.19 -4.90
N ILE A 213 -24.32 13.92 -5.27
CA ILE A 213 -25.44 13.09 -5.74
C ILE A 213 -26.44 12.84 -4.61
N CYS A 214 -25.98 12.53 -3.39
CA CYS A 214 -26.86 12.35 -2.23
C CYS A 214 -27.66 13.62 -1.94
N ALA A 215 -27.01 14.78 -1.92
CA ALA A 215 -27.66 16.07 -1.72
C ALA A 215 -28.71 16.37 -2.81
N PHE A 216 -28.43 16.01 -4.07
CA PHE A 216 -29.40 16.15 -5.17
C PHE A 216 -30.66 15.30 -4.96
N TYR A 217 -30.52 14.09 -4.40
CA TYR A 217 -31.63 13.20 -4.05
C TYR A 217 -32.22 13.46 -2.65
N GLY A 218 -31.74 14.49 -1.94
CA GLY A 218 -32.27 14.88 -0.62
C GLY A 218 -31.79 14.03 0.56
N SER A 219 -30.69 13.29 0.41
CA SER A 219 -30.08 12.51 1.49
C SER A 219 -28.73 13.06 1.94
N HIS A 220 -28.47 12.94 3.24
CA HIS A 220 -27.21 13.33 3.88
C HIS A 220 -26.73 12.15 4.75
N PRO A 221 -26.14 11.11 4.13
CA PRO A 221 -25.77 9.90 4.84
C PRO A 221 -24.63 10.13 5.83
N GLN A 222 -24.67 9.38 6.93
CA GLN A 222 -23.66 9.36 7.97
C GLN A 222 -22.51 8.42 7.58
N PHE A 223 -21.27 8.82 7.91
CA PHE A 223 -20.07 8.06 7.58
C PHE A 223 -19.63 7.21 8.78
N ILE A 224 -19.41 5.92 8.54
CA ILE A 224 -18.88 4.98 9.53
C ILE A 224 -17.60 4.38 8.94
N CYS A 225 -16.46 4.89 9.39
CA CYS A 225 -15.16 4.45 8.92
C CYS A 225 -14.56 3.42 9.88
N THR A 226 -13.78 2.48 9.36
CA THR A 226 -12.90 1.64 10.17
C THR A 226 -11.48 1.74 9.66
N SER A 227 -10.50 1.57 10.54
CA SER A 227 -9.10 1.55 10.13
C SER A 227 -8.26 0.64 11.00
N ALA A 228 -7.14 0.16 10.44
CA ALA A 228 -6.01 -0.29 11.23
C ALA A 228 -5.40 0.89 12.01
N THR A 229 -4.52 0.59 12.96
CA THR A 229 -3.82 1.61 13.75
C THR A 229 -2.87 2.40 12.86
N ILE A 230 -3.20 3.67 12.62
CA ILE A 230 -2.38 4.71 11.98
C ILE A 230 -2.23 5.91 12.92
N ALA A 231 -1.28 6.82 12.69
CA ALA A 231 -1.08 7.99 13.56
C ALA A 231 -2.26 8.97 13.51
N ASN A 232 -2.86 9.16 12.32
CA ASN A 232 -3.81 10.23 12.03
C ASN A 232 -5.17 9.73 11.49
N PRO A 233 -5.82 8.72 12.10
CA PRO A 233 -7.03 8.09 11.56
C PRO A 233 -8.21 9.06 11.48
N LYS A 234 -8.35 9.95 12.49
CA LYS A 234 -9.35 11.00 12.50
C LYS A 234 -9.12 11.98 11.35
N GLN A 235 -7.90 12.52 11.24
CA GLN A 235 -7.55 13.48 10.21
C GLN A 235 -7.69 12.91 8.80
N LEU A 236 -7.34 11.64 8.59
CA LEU A 236 -7.57 10.97 7.31
C LEU A 236 -9.06 10.85 7.00
N ALA A 237 -9.89 10.45 7.98
CA ALA A 237 -11.32 10.32 7.79
C ALA A 237 -11.96 11.68 7.45
N GLU A 238 -11.59 12.73 8.17
CA GLU A 238 -12.04 14.10 7.93
C GLU A 238 -11.54 14.63 6.57
N ALA A 239 -10.31 14.33 6.17
CA ALA A 239 -9.79 14.73 4.85
C ALA A 239 -10.48 13.98 3.70
N LEU A 240 -10.83 12.71 3.88
CA LEU A 240 -11.48 11.88 2.85
C LEU A 240 -12.98 12.19 2.71
N THR A 241 -13.65 12.47 3.82
CA THR A 241 -15.12 12.68 3.86
C THR A 241 -15.53 14.16 3.89
N GLU A 242 -14.61 15.04 4.30
CA GLU A 242 -14.84 16.46 4.57
C GLU A 242 -15.97 16.70 5.60
N GLU A 243 -16.13 15.77 6.53
CA GLU A 243 -17.05 15.86 7.67
C GLU A 243 -16.27 15.85 8.99
N GLU A 244 -16.87 16.34 10.08
CA GLU A 244 -16.31 16.18 11.42
C GLU A 244 -16.50 14.74 11.90
N VAL A 245 -15.42 14.10 12.39
CA VAL A 245 -15.43 12.67 12.73
C VAL A 245 -14.99 12.42 14.18
N GLU A 246 -15.71 11.55 14.88
CA GLU A 246 -15.34 11.05 16.20
C GLU A 246 -14.43 9.83 16.13
N LEU A 247 -13.35 9.84 16.91
CA LEU A 247 -12.39 8.73 16.97
C LEU A 247 -12.80 7.72 18.05
N VAL A 248 -13.04 6.47 17.64
CA VAL A 248 -13.27 5.35 18.56
C VAL A 248 -12.01 4.50 18.66
N ASN A 249 -11.24 4.66 19.74
CA ASN A 249 -9.95 3.98 19.98
C ASN A 249 -9.91 3.16 21.27
N ASN A 250 -11.03 3.00 21.97
CA ASN A 250 -11.17 2.26 23.23
C ASN A 250 -11.31 0.74 22.99
N ASN A 251 -10.33 0.13 22.31
CA ASN A 251 -10.35 -1.29 21.95
C ASN A 251 -10.49 -2.22 23.17
N GLY A 252 -11.58 -2.97 23.19
CA GLY A 252 -11.94 -3.93 24.25
C GLY A 252 -11.77 -5.39 23.88
N ALA A 253 -11.27 -5.71 22.68
CA ALA A 253 -11.09 -7.09 22.26
C ALA A 253 -9.94 -7.78 23.02
N PRO A 254 -10.07 -9.07 23.37
CA PRO A 254 -9.00 -9.84 24.01
C PRO A 254 -7.83 -10.06 23.04
N SER A 255 -6.64 -10.26 23.59
CA SER A 255 -5.44 -10.65 22.83
C SER A 255 -4.64 -11.68 23.61
N GLY A 256 -4.10 -12.68 22.92
CA GLY A 256 -3.10 -13.59 23.45
C GLY A 256 -1.71 -12.96 23.58
N ILE A 257 -0.76 -13.72 24.14
CA ILE A 257 0.66 -13.33 24.20
C ILE A 257 1.24 -13.40 22.77
N LYS A 258 1.99 -12.38 22.37
CA LYS A 258 2.64 -12.34 21.05
C LYS A 258 4.14 -12.10 21.18
N HIS A 259 4.93 -13.02 20.65
CA HIS A 259 6.39 -12.87 20.55
C HIS A 259 6.72 -12.23 19.20
N PHE A 260 7.37 -11.07 19.22
CA PHE A 260 7.82 -10.37 18.01
C PHE A 260 9.35 -10.37 17.98
N LEU A 261 9.93 -11.08 17.01
CA LEU A 261 11.36 -11.26 16.85
C LEU A 261 11.84 -10.50 15.61
N PHE A 262 12.92 -9.75 15.76
CA PHE A 262 13.74 -9.29 14.65
C PHE A 262 14.92 -10.23 14.48
N TYR A 263 15.00 -10.86 13.32
CA TYR A 263 16.04 -11.82 12.97
C TYR A 263 16.92 -11.23 11.87
N ASN A 264 18.21 -11.06 12.15
CA ASN A 264 19.17 -10.55 11.19
C ASN A 264 20.03 -11.69 10.66
N PRO A 265 19.95 -12.06 9.37
CA PRO A 265 20.73 -13.16 8.82
C PRO A 265 22.23 -13.08 9.12
N PRO A 266 22.91 -14.22 9.33
CA PRO A 266 24.32 -14.24 9.69
C PRO A 266 25.19 -13.63 8.59
N VAL A 267 26.30 -13.02 8.99
CA VAL A 267 27.32 -12.52 8.07
C VAL A 267 28.11 -13.71 7.51
N VAL A 268 28.05 -13.92 6.18
CA VAL A 268 28.76 -15.00 5.47
C VAL A 268 30.12 -14.56 4.96
N ASN A 269 30.31 -13.26 4.72
CA ASN A 269 31.60 -12.67 4.42
C ASN A 269 31.81 -11.41 5.27
N LYS A 270 32.72 -11.49 6.25
CA LYS A 270 33.00 -10.41 7.20
C LYS A 270 33.67 -9.19 6.55
N GLN A 271 34.55 -9.39 5.57
CA GLN A 271 35.31 -8.32 4.91
C GLN A 271 34.40 -7.41 4.11
N LEU A 272 33.47 -8.01 3.35
CA LEU A 272 32.51 -7.28 2.51
C LEU A 272 31.19 -7.00 3.25
N ASN A 273 31.08 -7.40 4.51
CA ASN A 273 29.87 -7.33 5.33
C ASN A 273 28.63 -7.94 4.62
N ILE A 274 28.81 -9.04 3.87
CA ILE A 274 27.74 -9.71 3.13
C ILE A 274 27.03 -10.68 4.06
N ARG A 275 25.71 -10.54 4.16
CA ARG A 275 24.83 -11.41 4.94
C ARG A 275 24.23 -12.53 4.10
N ARG A 276 23.86 -13.64 4.75
CA ARG A 276 23.07 -14.71 4.12
C ARG A 276 21.74 -14.15 3.62
N SER A 277 21.23 -14.72 2.53
CA SER A 277 19.95 -14.33 1.95
C SER A 277 18.81 -14.45 2.96
N ALA A 278 18.08 -13.34 3.14
CA ALA A 278 16.85 -13.30 3.94
C ALA A 278 15.81 -14.33 3.48
N THR A 279 15.73 -14.57 2.18
CA THR A 279 14.83 -15.58 1.58
C THR A 279 15.15 -16.98 2.11
N LEU A 280 16.42 -17.34 2.21
CA LEU A 280 16.83 -18.66 2.69
C LEU A 280 16.62 -18.81 4.21
N GLU A 281 16.89 -17.75 4.99
CA GLU A 281 16.62 -17.75 6.43
C GLU A 281 15.12 -17.82 6.73
N ALA A 282 14.31 -17.03 6.03
CA ALA A 282 12.85 -17.04 6.19
C ALA A 282 12.25 -18.40 5.83
N ARG A 283 12.76 -19.07 4.78
CA ARG A 283 12.43 -20.47 4.47
C ARG A 283 12.77 -21.39 5.63
N ASP A 284 14.00 -21.34 6.14
CA ASP A 284 14.48 -22.26 7.19
C ASP A 284 13.66 -22.11 8.48
N ILE A 285 13.35 -20.87 8.87
CA ILE A 285 12.50 -20.54 10.03
C ILE A 285 11.06 -21.05 9.81
N THR A 286 10.50 -20.81 8.62
CA THR A 286 9.15 -21.25 8.27
C THR A 286 9.03 -22.78 8.26
N GLU A 287 10.06 -23.48 7.78
CA GLU A 287 10.11 -24.95 7.82
C GLU A 287 9.96 -25.47 9.26
N GLN A 288 10.66 -24.86 10.23
CA GLN A 288 10.60 -25.28 11.64
C GLN A 288 9.18 -25.24 12.21
N PHE A 289 8.39 -24.22 11.88
CA PHE A 289 7.00 -24.14 12.32
C PHE A 289 6.15 -25.21 11.62
N LEU A 290 6.26 -25.34 10.30
CA LEU A 290 5.44 -26.23 9.51
C LEU A 290 5.65 -27.71 9.86
N ILE A 291 6.90 -28.18 10.01
CA ILE A 291 7.19 -29.58 10.34
C ILE A 291 6.67 -29.99 11.73
N ASN A 292 6.47 -29.02 12.62
CA ASN A 292 5.88 -29.22 13.94
C ASN A 292 4.35 -29.07 13.95
N GLY A 293 3.73 -28.84 12.79
CA GLY A 293 2.28 -28.72 12.67
C GLY A 293 1.74 -27.38 13.16
N ILE A 294 2.53 -26.31 13.09
CA ILE A 294 2.11 -24.96 13.44
C ILE A 294 1.66 -24.24 12.17
N GLN A 295 0.43 -23.73 12.17
CA GLN A 295 -0.12 -23.06 11.01
C GLN A 295 0.58 -21.71 10.79
N THR A 296 1.19 -21.53 9.61
CA THR A 296 2.19 -20.46 9.38
C THR A 296 1.90 -19.68 8.09
N ILE A 297 2.00 -18.35 8.16
CA ILE A 297 2.08 -17.47 6.97
C ILE A 297 3.49 -16.95 6.79
N LEU A 298 3.96 -16.95 5.54
CA LEU A 298 5.22 -16.37 5.12
C LEU A 298 4.96 -15.23 4.13
N PHE A 299 5.26 -14.00 4.51
CA PHE A 299 5.16 -12.83 3.64
C PHE A 299 6.45 -12.59 2.86
N ALA A 300 6.32 -12.25 1.57
CA ALA A 300 7.42 -11.85 0.71
C ALA A 300 7.06 -10.60 -0.12
N ARG A 301 8.04 -9.74 -0.39
CA ARG A 301 7.81 -8.43 -1.03
C ARG A 301 7.43 -8.48 -2.51
N SER A 302 7.82 -9.52 -3.25
CA SER A 302 7.55 -9.61 -4.68
C SER A 302 6.87 -10.92 -5.03
N ARG A 303 6.07 -10.89 -6.12
CA ARG A 303 5.42 -12.07 -6.68
C ARG A 303 6.44 -13.16 -7.00
N VAL A 304 7.59 -12.77 -7.57
CA VAL A 304 8.72 -13.66 -7.88
C VAL A 304 9.23 -14.35 -6.61
N ARG A 305 9.45 -13.59 -5.53
CA ARG A 305 9.96 -14.14 -4.27
C ARG A 305 8.96 -15.08 -3.60
N VAL A 306 7.65 -14.83 -3.73
CA VAL A 306 6.61 -15.75 -3.28
C VAL A 306 6.73 -17.11 -3.97
N GLU A 307 6.87 -17.13 -5.29
CA GLU A 307 6.97 -18.40 -6.05
C GLU A 307 8.25 -19.16 -5.71
N ILE A 308 9.38 -18.45 -5.56
CA ILE A 308 10.66 -19.04 -5.12
C ILE A 308 10.51 -19.70 -3.74
N LEU A 309 9.99 -18.97 -2.75
CA LEU A 309 9.81 -19.46 -1.39
C LEU A 309 8.82 -20.63 -1.32
N LEU A 310 7.74 -20.56 -2.09
CA LEU A 310 6.75 -21.63 -2.21
C LEU A 310 7.41 -22.91 -2.72
N THR A 311 8.17 -22.82 -3.79
CA THR A 311 8.88 -23.95 -4.41
C THR A 311 9.83 -24.60 -3.40
N TYR A 312 10.67 -23.79 -2.75
CA TYR A 312 11.63 -24.29 -1.75
C TYR A 312 10.96 -24.97 -0.56
N LEU A 313 9.87 -24.40 -0.05
CA LEU A 313 9.13 -25.00 1.07
C LEU A 313 8.46 -26.31 0.65
N GLN A 314 7.79 -26.33 -0.50
CA GLN A 314 7.10 -27.52 -1.01
C GLN A 314 8.09 -28.69 -1.22
N GLU A 315 9.28 -28.44 -1.75
CA GLU A 315 10.31 -29.47 -1.93
C GLU A 315 10.78 -30.08 -0.59
N LEU A 316 11.03 -29.23 0.41
CA LEU A 316 11.52 -29.66 1.73
C LEU A 316 10.49 -30.51 2.49
N ILE A 317 9.21 -30.14 2.40
CA ILE A 317 8.14 -30.78 3.16
C ILE A 317 7.38 -31.85 2.38
N ARG A 318 7.65 -32.04 1.08
CA ARG A 318 7.00 -33.06 0.23
C ARG A 318 7.03 -34.45 0.85
N ARG A 319 8.13 -34.79 1.54
CA ARG A 319 8.31 -36.08 2.23
C ARG A 319 7.69 -36.15 3.64
N LYS A 320 7.27 -35.01 4.23
CA LYS A 320 6.84 -34.90 5.64
C LYS A 320 5.34 -34.57 5.80
N LEU A 321 4.79 -33.67 4.98
CA LEU A 321 3.43 -33.11 5.18
C LEU A 321 2.50 -33.31 3.97
N GLY A 322 3.01 -33.79 2.83
CA GLY A 322 2.26 -33.95 1.58
C GLY A 322 2.26 -32.68 0.70
N PRO A 323 1.86 -32.77 -0.58
CA PRO A 323 2.00 -31.66 -1.53
C PRO A 323 0.93 -30.56 -1.39
N LYS A 324 -0.23 -30.83 -0.81
CA LYS A 324 -1.34 -29.85 -0.73
C LYS A 324 -1.36 -29.01 0.56
N THR A 325 -0.47 -29.27 1.52
CA THR A 325 -0.43 -28.58 2.82
C THR A 325 0.15 -27.16 2.76
N ILE A 326 0.85 -26.78 1.68
CA ILE A 326 1.39 -25.42 1.49
C ILE A 326 0.96 -24.86 0.14
N GLN A 327 0.39 -23.65 0.17
CA GLN A 327 -0.07 -22.94 -1.02
C GLN A 327 0.61 -21.56 -1.15
N GLY A 328 0.66 -21.03 -2.37
CA GLY A 328 0.94 -19.61 -2.59
C GLY A 328 -0.32 -18.77 -2.42
N TYR A 329 -0.19 -17.46 -2.29
CA TYR A 329 -1.31 -16.52 -2.42
C TYR A 329 -0.83 -15.17 -2.96
N ARG A 330 -1.49 -14.66 -4.01
CA ARG A 330 -1.24 -13.32 -4.53
C ARG A 330 -2.44 -12.81 -5.32
N GLY A 331 -2.53 -11.48 -5.46
CA GLY A 331 -3.64 -10.82 -6.15
C GLY A 331 -3.86 -11.24 -7.61
N GLY A 332 -2.86 -11.84 -8.26
CA GLY A 332 -2.96 -12.34 -9.63
C GLY A 332 -3.61 -13.72 -9.78
N TYR A 333 -3.95 -14.43 -8.70
CA TYR A 333 -4.63 -15.73 -8.78
C TYR A 333 -6.11 -15.58 -9.16
N LEU A 334 -6.64 -16.60 -9.83
CA LEU A 334 -8.06 -16.64 -10.20
C LEU A 334 -8.94 -16.50 -8.94
N PRO A 335 -10.09 -15.81 -9.01
CA PRO A 335 -10.98 -15.66 -7.86
C PRO A 335 -11.37 -17.00 -7.22
N SER A 336 -11.60 -18.05 -8.02
CA SER A 336 -11.92 -19.39 -7.54
C SER A 336 -10.76 -20.01 -6.73
N GLN A 337 -9.53 -19.87 -7.20
CA GLN A 337 -8.32 -20.37 -6.52
C GLN A 337 -8.09 -19.66 -5.19
N ARG A 338 -8.22 -18.32 -5.18
CA ARG A 338 -8.06 -17.53 -3.94
C ARG A 338 -9.05 -17.98 -2.87
N ARG A 339 -10.32 -18.18 -3.24
CA ARG A 339 -11.38 -18.67 -2.35
C ARG A 339 -11.09 -20.08 -1.82
N GLU A 340 -10.56 -20.96 -2.65
CA GLU A 340 -10.17 -22.31 -2.22
C GLU A 340 -9.04 -22.25 -1.18
N ILE A 341 -8.03 -21.41 -1.40
CA ILE A 341 -6.91 -21.20 -0.47
C ILE A 341 -7.39 -20.55 0.83
N GLU A 342 -8.20 -19.50 0.76
CA GLU A 342 -8.77 -18.80 1.93
C GLU A 342 -9.60 -19.77 2.79
N ARG A 343 -10.47 -20.56 2.16
CA ARG A 343 -11.26 -21.59 2.84
C ARG A 343 -10.36 -22.67 3.45
N GLY A 344 -9.35 -23.13 2.72
CA GLY A 344 -8.42 -24.15 3.23
C GLY A 344 -7.60 -23.65 4.42
N LEU A 345 -7.23 -22.37 4.45
CA LEU A 345 -6.59 -21.74 5.61
C LEU A 345 -7.56 -21.64 6.79
N ARG A 346 -8.79 -21.17 6.54
CA ARG A 346 -9.83 -21.01 7.57
C ARG A 346 -10.19 -22.34 8.25
N ASN A 347 -10.26 -23.43 7.47
CA ASN A 347 -10.60 -24.76 7.95
C ASN A 347 -9.42 -25.52 8.57
N GLY A 348 -8.19 -25.05 8.35
CA GLY A 348 -6.97 -25.74 8.78
C GLY A 348 -6.49 -26.86 7.84
N ASP A 349 -7.10 -27.00 6.66
CA ASP A 349 -6.65 -27.94 5.61
C ASP A 349 -5.30 -27.53 5.01
N ILE A 350 -5.02 -26.22 5.00
CA ILE A 350 -3.75 -25.63 4.55
C ILE A 350 -2.94 -25.21 5.79
N MET A 351 -1.81 -25.86 5.98
CA MET A 351 -0.89 -25.61 7.10
C MET A 351 0.03 -24.40 6.88
N GLY A 352 0.35 -24.10 5.61
CA GLY A 352 1.26 -23.02 5.26
C GLY A 352 0.77 -22.21 4.07
N VAL A 353 0.96 -20.89 4.12
CA VAL A 353 0.75 -20.03 2.95
C VAL A 353 1.91 -19.07 2.75
N VAL A 354 2.40 -18.96 1.52
CA VAL A 354 3.38 -17.96 1.11
C VAL A 354 2.65 -16.86 0.35
N SER A 355 2.68 -15.62 0.84
CA SER A 355 1.88 -14.53 0.30
C SER A 355 2.67 -13.26 0.03
N THR A 356 2.21 -12.46 -0.94
CA THR A 356 2.57 -11.03 -0.98
C THR A 356 1.77 -10.26 0.08
N ASN A 357 1.80 -8.93 0.05
CA ASN A 357 0.85 -8.09 0.77
C ASN A 357 -0.65 -8.35 0.44
N ALA A 358 -0.98 -9.28 -0.45
CA ALA A 358 -2.38 -9.58 -0.79
C ALA A 358 -3.17 -10.15 0.41
N LEU A 359 -2.53 -10.90 1.32
CA LEU A 359 -3.12 -11.33 2.59
C LEU A 359 -2.85 -10.36 3.76
N GLU A 360 -2.27 -9.19 3.49
CA GLU A 360 -2.17 -8.11 4.47
C GLU A 360 -3.55 -7.54 4.80
N LEU A 361 -4.43 -7.46 3.78
CA LEU A 361 -5.77 -6.89 3.82
C LEU A 361 -6.80 -7.86 4.44
N GLY A 362 -7.85 -7.30 5.06
CA GLY A 362 -8.82 -7.89 6.01
C GLY A 362 -9.50 -9.24 5.74
N VAL A 363 -9.13 -10.01 4.72
CA VAL A 363 -9.71 -11.33 4.39
C VAL A 363 -9.65 -12.27 5.60
N ASP A 364 -10.74 -12.98 5.86
CA ASP A 364 -10.80 -13.94 6.96
C ASP A 364 -10.20 -15.29 6.56
N ILE A 365 -8.90 -15.44 6.85
CA ILE A 365 -8.13 -16.68 6.63
C ILE A 365 -8.04 -17.55 7.90
N GLY A 366 -8.90 -17.32 8.89
CA GLY A 366 -8.82 -18.00 10.18
C GLY A 366 -7.67 -17.49 11.06
N GLN A 367 -7.13 -18.37 11.90
CA GLN A 367 -6.19 -18.00 12.96
C GLN A 367 -4.85 -18.71 12.81
N LEU A 368 -3.86 -17.96 12.35
CA LEU A 368 -2.51 -18.47 12.23
C LEU A 368 -1.77 -18.32 13.56
N GLN A 369 -0.81 -19.23 13.77
CA GLN A 369 -0.01 -19.31 14.98
C GLN A 369 1.35 -18.62 14.81
N ALA A 370 1.92 -18.70 13.60
CA ALA A 370 3.18 -18.08 13.25
C ALA A 370 3.06 -17.19 12.01
N CYS A 371 3.75 -16.05 12.03
CA CYS A 371 3.93 -15.17 10.88
C CYS A 371 5.42 -14.93 10.67
N VAL A 372 5.91 -15.15 9.45
CA VAL A 372 7.29 -14.86 9.05
C VAL A 372 7.24 -13.79 7.96
N ILE A 373 8.03 -12.73 8.11
CA ILE A 373 8.06 -11.61 7.18
C ILE A 373 9.46 -11.54 6.56
N THR A 374 9.57 -11.69 5.25
CA THR A 374 10.85 -11.69 4.51
C THR A 374 11.23 -10.27 4.07
N GLY A 375 11.96 -9.58 4.94
CA GLY A 375 12.38 -8.19 4.81
C GLY A 375 11.33 -7.21 5.33
N TYR A 376 11.73 -5.98 5.62
CA TYR A 376 10.78 -4.96 6.10
C TYR A 376 9.76 -4.63 4.98
N PRO A 377 8.45 -4.69 5.26
CA PRO A 377 7.39 -4.40 4.29
C PRO A 377 7.42 -2.99 3.67
N GLY A 378 8.21 -2.07 4.24
CA GLY A 378 8.30 -0.68 3.82
C GLY A 378 7.63 0.28 4.81
N SER A 379 6.63 -0.20 5.55
CA SER A 379 5.93 0.58 6.58
C SER A 379 5.66 -0.24 7.86
N VAL A 380 5.62 0.44 9.00
CA VAL A 380 5.28 -0.06 10.33
C VAL A 380 3.84 -0.58 10.31
N ALA A 381 2.91 0.15 9.71
CA ALA A 381 1.51 -0.23 9.55
C ALA A 381 1.37 -1.56 8.79
N SER A 382 2.02 -1.69 7.63
CA SER A 382 2.01 -2.95 6.86
C SER A 382 2.62 -4.11 7.66
N THR A 383 3.70 -3.84 8.39
CA THR A 383 4.32 -4.84 9.27
C THR A 383 3.37 -5.30 10.37
N TRP A 384 2.66 -4.38 11.04
CA TRP A 384 1.67 -4.71 12.05
C TRP A 384 0.46 -5.44 11.48
N GLN A 385 0.03 -5.13 10.26
CA GLN A 385 -1.05 -5.83 9.59
C GLN A 385 -0.68 -7.28 9.24
N GLN A 386 0.52 -7.48 8.71
CA GLN A 386 1.08 -8.81 8.46
C GLN A 386 1.25 -9.59 9.78
N ALA A 387 1.79 -8.94 10.82
CA ALA A 387 1.91 -9.50 12.17
C ALA A 387 0.54 -9.79 12.83
N GLY A 388 -0.50 -9.06 12.45
CA GLY A 388 -1.90 -9.24 12.91
C GLY A 388 -2.59 -10.47 12.30
N ARG A 389 -1.97 -11.13 11.33
CA ARG A 389 -2.44 -12.42 10.79
C ARG A 389 -2.16 -13.58 11.74
N ALA A 390 -1.20 -13.43 12.67
CA ALA A 390 -0.93 -14.40 13.73
C ALA A 390 -1.42 -13.92 15.11
N GLY A 391 -2.07 -14.83 15.86
CA GLY A 391 -2.44 -14.63 17.26
C GLY A 391 -3.77 -13.91 17.53
N ARG A 392 -4.88 -14.43 17.00
CA ARG A 392 -6.22 -13.81 17.11
C ARG A 392 -7.09 -14.28 18.29
N ARG A 393 -6.65 -15.25 19.13
CA ARG A 393 -7.38 -15.76 20.33
C ARG A 393 -6.43 -16.06 21.50
N GLN A 394 -6.98 -16.55 22.62
CA GLN A 394 -6.28 -16.99 23.83
C GLN A 394 -5.24 -18.08 23.48
N GLY A 395 -3.98 -17.66 23.33
CA GLY A 395 -2.84 -18.53 23.02
C GLY A 395 -1.58 -17.71 22.75
N GLU A 396 -0.42 -18.37 22.72
CA GLU A 396 0.82 -17.74 22.28
C GLU A 396 0.90 -17.71 20.74
N SER A 397 1.39 -16.61 20.19
CA SER A 397 1.75 -16.52 18.78
C SER A 397 3.13 -15.93 18.59
N VAL A 398 3.70 -16.15 17.39
CA VAL A 398 5.03 -15.67 17.05
C VAL A 398 5.01 -14.92 15.71
N VAL A 399 5.75 -13.82 15.67
CA VAL A 399 6.05 -13.06 14.47
C VAL A 399 7.57 -12.96 14.35
N VAL A 400 8.12 -13.35 13.20
CA VAL A 400 9.56 -13.26 12.93
C VAL A 400 9.78 -12.39 11.69
N MET A 401 10.34 -11.20 11.87
CA MET A 401 10.76 -10.34 10.77
C MET A 401 12.23 -10.63 10.43
N VAL A 402 12.47 -11.17 9.24
CA VAL A 402 13.81 -11.56 8.76
C VAL A 402 14.38 -10.43 7.91
N GLY A 403 15.42 -9.76 8.39
CA GLY A 403 16.06 -8.66 7.69
C GLY A 403 16.75 -9.06 6.40
N SER A 404 16.68 -8.22 5.38
CA SER A 404 17.56 -8.29 4.23
C SER A 404 18.77 -7.37 4.39
N SER A 405 19.70 -7.41 3.43
CA SER A 405 20.88 -6.55 3.40
C SER A 405 20.57 -5.10 3.03
N THR A 406 19.30 -4.76 2.72
CA THR A 406 18.93 -3.40 2.35
C THR A 406 19.24 -2.43 3.50
N PRO A 407 19.60 -1.18 3.18
CA PRO A 407 19.89 -0.18 4.20
C PRO A 407 18.68 -0.02 5.15
N LEU A 408 17.48 0.08 4.57
CA LEU A 408 16.21 0.17 5.28
C LEU A 408 15.99 -0.94 6.32
N ASP A 409 16.15 -2.21 5.92
CA ASP A 409 15.93 -3.35 6.83
C ASP A 409 16.95 -3.35 7.98
N GLN A 410 18.22 -3.04 7.67
CA GLN A 410 19.27 -3.01 8.68
C GLN A 410 19.04 -1.88 9.68
N TYR A 411 18.56 -0.72 9.24
CA TYR A 411 18.17 0.37 10.13
C TYR A 411 17.05 -0.05 11.08
N VAL A 412 15.95 -0.63 10.57
CA VAL A 412 14.80 -1.07 11.40
C VAL A 412 15.23 -2.13 12.41
N ILE A 413 16.10 -3.07 12.00
CA ILE A 413 16.59 -4.13 12.88
C ILE A 413 17.54 -3.61 13.95
N ALA A 414 18.39 -2.65 13.61
CA ALA A 414 19.34 -2.06 14.56
C ALA A 414 18.67 -1.10 15.55
N ASN A 415 17.52 -0.52 15.19
CA ASN A 415 16.79 0.46 16.00
C ASN A 415 15.36 -0.05 16.28
N PRO A 416 15.17 -1.11 17.07
CA PRO A 416 13.85 -1.68 17.34
C PRO A 416 12.88 -0.68 17.99
N GLU A 417 13.37 0.26 18.78
CA GLU A 417 12.60 1.38 19.34
C GLU A 417 11.95 2.25 18.26
N TYR A 418 12.58 2.42 17.09
CA TYR A 418 11.95 3.11 15.95
C TYR A 418 10.66 2.40 15.52
N PHE A 419 10.64 1.07 15.55
CA PHE A 419 9.49 0.28 15.14
C PHE A 419 8.42 0.15 16.24
N PHE A 420 8.82 -0.12 17.48
CA PHE A 420 7.90 -0.42 18.57
C PHE A 420 7.35 0.81 19.29
N ASP A 421 8.13 1.90 19.35
CA ASP A 421 7.80 3.06 20.18
C ASP A 421 7.29 4.26 19.37
N ARG A 422 7.52 4.32 18.05
CA ARG A 422 6.87 5.32 17.20
C ARG A 422 5.42 4.96 16.90
N SER A 423 4.59 6.00 16.82
CA SER A 423 3.25 5.88 16.27
C SER A 423 3.32 5.39 14.82
N PRO A 424 2.40 4.51 14.36
CA PRO A 424 2.36 4.06 12.97
C PRO A 424 2.19 5.23 11.98
N GLU A 425 2.46 5.00 10.70
CA GLU A 425 2.47 6.00 9.62
C GLU A 425 1.30 6.99 9.65
N THR A 426 1.59 8.22 9.25
CA THR A 426 0.58 9.23 8.89
C THR A 426 0.12 8.95 7.46
N ALA A 427 -1.15 8.61 7.26
CA ALA A 427 -1.74 8.50 5.95
C ALA A 427 -2.06 9.89 5.40
N ARG A 428 -1.48 10.23 4.25
CA ARG A 428 -1.65 11.54 3.59
C ARG A 428 -2.39 11.39 2.27
N ILE A 429 -3.19 12.39 1.94
CA ILE A 429 -3.86 12.53 0.65
C ILE A 429 -3.75 14.00 0.23
N ASN A 430 -3.75 14.24 -1.08
CA ASN A 430 -3.89 15.56 -1.68
C ASN A 430 -5.07 15.54 -2.64
N PRO A 431 -6.33 15.67 -2.15
CA PRO A 431 -7.52 15.63 -2.98
C PRO A 431 -7.55 16.74 -4.04
N ASP A 432 -6.83 17.84 -3.79
CA ASP A 432 -6.82 19.02 -4.65
C ASP A 432 -5.61 19.04 -5.59
N ASN A 433 -4.90 17.91 -5.75
CA ASN A 433 -3.96 17.73 -6.87
C ASN A 433 -4.70 18.04 -8.18
N LEU A 434 -4.15 18.98 -8.95
CA LEU A 434 -4.83 19.57 -10.11
C LEU A 434 -5.29 18.53 -11.13
N ILE A 435 -4.44 17.54 -11.45
CA ILE A 435 -4.75 16.50 -12.44
C ILE A 435 -5.92 15.64 -11.95
N ILE A 436 -5.85 15.17 -10.71
CA ILE A 436 -6.89 14.35 -10.08
C ILE A 436 -8.21 15.13 -9.97
N LEU A 437 -8.13 16.40 -9.56
CA LEU A 437 -9.28 17.27 -9.37
C LEU A 437 -9.99 17.56 -10.70
N VAL A 438 -9.24 17.92 -11.75
CA VAL A 438 -9.77 18.15 -13.11
C VAL A 438 -10.53 16.92 -13.62
N ASP A 439 -9.95 15.74 -13.47
CA ASP A 439 -10.56 14.47 -13.90
C ASP A 439 -11.87 14.18 -13.17
N HIS A 440 -11.92 14.46 -11.87
CA HIS A 440 -13.14 14.28 -11.11
C HIS A 440 -14.17 15.39 -11.31
N LEU A 441 -13.78 16.61 -11.66
CA LEU A 441 -14.69 17.67 -12.06
C LEU A 441 -15.37 17.35 -13.40
N LYS A 442 -14.63 16.80 -14.38
CA LYS A 442 -15.22 16.26 -15.62
C LYS A 442 -16.29 15.21 -15.31
N CYS A 443 -15.97 14.25 -14.44
CA CYS A 443 -16.94 13.22 -14.01
C CYS A 443 -18.15 13.83 -13.29
N ALA A 444 -17.92 14.77 -12.38
CA ALA A 444 -18.97 15.39 -11.59
C ALA A 444 -19.92 16.23 -12.46
N ALA A 445 -19.40 16.90 -13.50
CA ALA A 445 -20.20 17.68 -14.44
C ALA A 445 -21.03 16.80 -15.37
N TYR A 446 -20.51 15.62 -15.75
CA TYR A 446 -21.27 14.59 -16.47
C TYR A 446 -22.46 14.09 -15.64
N GLU A 447 -22.24 13.85 -14.34
CA GLU A 447 -23.28 13.40 -13.42
C GLU A 447 -24.35 14.47 -13.19
N LEU A 448 -23.91 15.66 -12.77
CA LEU A 448 -24.81 16.78 -12.46
C LEU A 448 -24.17 18.11 -12.91
N PRO A 449 -24.89 18.95 -13.67
CA PRO A 449 -24.39 20.26 -14.08
C PRO A 449 -24.02 21.12 -12.87
N PHE A 450 -22.83 21.73 -12.87
CA PHE A 450 -22.42 22.70 -11.85
C PHE A 450 -23.18 24.00 -12.02
N ARG A 451 -23.59 24.62 -10.92
CA ARG A 451 -24.18 25.96 -10.89
C ARG A 451 -23.15 26.96 -10.42
N GLU A 452 -23.34 28.23 -10.76
CA GLU A 452 -22.56 29.31 -10.16
C GLU A 452 -22.66 29.27 -8.63
N GLY A 453 -21.51 29.35 -7.97
CA GLY A 453 -21.40 29.25 -6.52
C GLY A 453 -21.48 27.82 -5.95
N ASP A 454 -21.66 26.79 -6.78
CA ASP A 454 -21.47 25.41 -6.32
C ASP A 454 -20.01 25.22 -5.87
N THR A 455 -19.82 24.49 -4.77
CA THR A 455 -18.50 24.07 -4.31
C THR A 455 -18.26 22.60 -4.66
N PHE A 456 -16.99 22.21 -4.73
CA PHE A 456 -16.60 20.80 -4.84
C PHE A 456 -15.65 20.45 -3.70
N GLY A 457 -16.26 20.19 -2.55
CA GLY A 457 -15.54 20.12 -1.29
C GLY A 457 -14.98 21.47 -0.90
N ARG A 458 -13.68 21.52 -0.61
CA ARG A 458 -12.95 22.76 -0.26
C ARG A 458 -12.21 23.42 -1.42
N ALA A 459 -12.24 22.81 -2.61
CA ALA A 459 -11.50 23.31 -3.76
C ALA A 459 -12.20 24.50 -4.43
N GLU A 460 -11.40 25.45 -4.89
CA GLU A 460 -11.84 26.48 -5.84
C GLU A 460 -11.94 25.86 -7.23
N ILE A 461 -13.13 25.91 -7.83
CA ILE A 461 -13.41 25.17 -9.09
C ILE A 461 -13.71 26.06 -10.28
N VAL A 462 -13.93 27.36 -10.07
CA VAL A 462 -14.41 28.26 -11.13
C VAL A 462 -13.42 28.34 -12.28
N GLU A 463 -12.14 28.59 -11.99
CA GLU A 463 -11.08 28.66 -13.01
C GLU A 463 -10.95 27.34 -13.79
N ILE A 464 -11.09 26.21 -13.11
CA ILE A 464 -11.05 24.88 -13.75
C ILE A 464 -12.26 24.67 -14.67
N LEU A 465 -13.46 25.10 -14.23
CA LEU A 465 -14.68 25.00 -15.05
C LEU A 465 -14.63 25.93 -16.26
N GLU A 466 -14.03 27.11 -16.13
CA GLU A 466 -13.77 28.05 -17.23
C GLU A 466 -12.78 27.44 -18.23
N PHE A 467 -11.63 26.94 -17.76
CA PHE A 467 -10.67 26.21 -18.58
C PHE A 467 -11.31 25.03 -19.34
N LEU A 468 -12.10 24.19 -18.65
CA LEU A 468 -12.81 23.08 -19.30
C LEU A 468 -13.87 23.55 -20.31
N THR A 469 -14.36 24.77 -20.19
CA THR A 469 -15.27 25.38 -21.18
C THR A 469 -14.49 25.83 -22.42
N GLU A 470 -13.31 26.42 -22.24
CA GLU A 470 -12.40 26.81 -23.32
C GLU A 470 -11.94 25.58 -24.12
N GLU A 471 -11.61 24.48 -23.43
CA GLU A 471 -11.25 23.19 -24.02
C GLU A 471 -12.44 22.41 -24.63
N GLN A 472 -13.61 23.05 -24.73
CA GLN A 472 -14.85 22.47 -25.30
C GLN A 472 -15.33 21.17 -24.62
N VAL A 473 -14.91 20.93 -23.38
CA VAL A 473 -15.37 19.80 -22.56
C VAL A 473 -16.71 20.13 -21.89
N LEU A 474 -16.86 21.37 -21.44
CA LEU A 474 -18.08 21.89 -20.80
C LEU A 474 -18.72 23.01 -21.63
N HIS A 475 -20.03 23.18 -21.50
CA HIS A 475 -20.78 24.32 -22.01
C HIS A 475 -21.40 25.10 -20.86
N TYR A 476 -21.02 26.37 -20.77
CA TYR A 476 -21.64 27.29 -19.83
C TYR A 476 -22.90 27.92 -20.44
N SER A 477 -24.05 27.76 -19.77
CA SER A 477 -25.33 28.34 -20.16
C SER A 477 -26.24 28.58 -18.97
N ARG A 478 -26.86 29.77 -18.89
CA ARG A 478 -27.85 30.15 -17.86
C ARG A 478 -27.35 29.89 -16.42
N GLY A 479 -26.12 30.28 -16.10
CA GLY A 479 -25.55 30.13 -14.76
C GLY A 479 -25.12 28.70 -14.40
N LYS A 480 -24.94 27.82 -15.40
CA LYS A 480 -24.56 26.42 -15.19
C LYS A 480 -23.57 25.91 -16.23
N TRP A 481 -22.69 25.01 -15.81
CA TRP A 481 -21.79 24.25 -16.67
C TRP A 481 -22.35 22.84 -16.93
N PHE A 482 -22.59 22.54 -18.19
CA PHE A 482 -23.08 21.25 -18.68
C PHE A 482 -21.97 20.48 -19.38
N TRP A 483 -21.99 19.16 -19.26
CA TRP A 483 -21.12 18.29 -20.04
C TRP A 483 -21.50 18.31 -21.53
N MET A 484 -20.52 18.49 -22.44
CA MET A 484 -20.75 18.55 -23.89
C MET A 484 -20.33 17.31 -24.67
N ASN A 485 -19.47 16.47 -24.11
CA ASN A 485 -18.83 15.40 -24.88
C ASN A 485 -19.71 14.12 -24.88
N ASP A 486 -19.72 13.36 -25.97
CA ASP A 486 -20.42 12.05 -26.00
C ASP A 486 -19.65 10.98 -25.20
N SER A 487 -18.36 11.21 -24.95
CA SER A 487 -17.51 10.30 -24.21
C SER A 487 -17.83 10.28 -22.72
N PHE A 488 -17.65 9.09 -22.14
CA PHE A 488 -17.90 8.82 -20.74
C PHE A 488 -16.60 9.00 -19.94
N PRO A 489 -16.45 10.07 -19.14
CA PRO A 489 -15.15 10.43 -18.55
C PRO A 489 -14.64 9.36 -17.57
N ALA A 490 -15.54 8.71 -16.83
CA ALA A 490 -15.18 7.74 -15.79
C ALA A 490 -14.57 6.43 -16.33
N HIS A 491 -14.63 6.12 -17.63
CA HIS A 491 -13.92 4.96 -18.19
C HIS A 491 -12.43 5.20 -18.36
N ASN A 492 -12.00 6.45 -18.52
CA ASN A 492 -10.62 6.79 -18.82
C ASN A 492 -9.80 7.10 -17.57
N ILE A 493 -10.43 7.09 -16.38
CA ILE A 493 -9.80 7.45 -15.12
C ILE A 493 -9.67 6.19 -14.26
N SER A 494 -8.43 5.76 -14.08
CA SER A 494 -8.09 4.74 -13.09
C SER A 494 -7.83 5.40 -11.75
N LEU A 495 -8.56 5.00 -10.70
CA LEU A 495 -8.33 5.55 -9.36
C LEU A 495 -6.97 5.18 -8.78
N ARG A 496 -6.29 4.17 -9.35
CA ARG A 496 -5.08 3.57 -8.81
C ARG A 496 -3.80 4.08 -9.49
N SER A 497 -3.92 4.91 -10.51
CA SER A 497 -2.80 5.50 -11.24
C SER A 497 -3.05 7.00 -11.39
N ALA A 498 -2.00 7.80 -11.21
CA ALA A 498 -2.07 9.23 -11.51
C ALA A 498 -2.00 9.50 -13.03
N SER A 499 -1.45 8.57 -13.81
CA SER A 499 -1.34 8.68 -15.28
C SER A 499 -2.57 8.11 -15.98
N GLN A 500 -3.00 8.78 -17.04
CA GLN A 500 -4.14 8.39 -17.89
C GLN A 500 -3.78 7.34 -18.96
N GLU A 501 -2.49 7.08 -19.18
CA GLU A 501 -2.02 6.20 -20.26
C GLU A 501 -1.32 4.95 -19.72
N ASN A 502 -1.92 3.78 -19.99
CA ASN A 502 -1.36 2.46 -19.71
C ASN A 502 -0.96 1.76 -21.00
N VAL A 503 0.10 0.95 -20.92
CA VAL A 503 0.49 -0.05 -21.93
C VAL A 503 -0.23 -1.35 -21.65
N VAL A 504 -0.96 -1.86 -22.64
CA VAL A 504 -1.66 -3.16 -22.58
C VAL A 504 -0.70 -4.29 -22.97
N ILE A 505 -0.61 -5.32 -22.14
CA ILE A 505 0.28 -6.46 -22.33
C ILE A 505 -0.50 -7.61 -22.96
N ILE A 506 -0.09 -8.03 -24.16
CA ILE A 506 -0.77 -9.00 -25.01
C ILE A 506 0.11 -10.24 -25.18
N ASP A 507 -0.36 -11.38 -24.69
CA ASP A 507 0.25 -12.68 -24.90
C ASP A 507 -0.05 -13.19 -26.32
N ILE A 508 1.00 -13.42 -27.08
CA ILE A 508 0.99 -13.90 -28.47
C ILE A 508 1.65 -15.29 -28.61
N SER A 509 1.73 -16.05 -27.52
CA SER A 509 2.34 -17.39 -27.51
C SER A 509 1.64 -18.36 -28.46
N GLU A 510 0.31 -18.30 -28.51
CA GLU A 510 -0.55 -19.10 -29.38
C GLU A 510 -1.17 -18.23 -30.48
N ARG A 511 -0.77 -18.48 -31.74
CA ARG A 511 -1.28 -17.72 -32.89
C ARG A 511 -2.79 -17.92 -33.07
N GLY A 512 -3.55 -16.82 -33.13
CA GLY A 512 -5.01 -16.83 -33.23
C GLY A 512 -5.75 -16.99 -31.89
N ASN A 513 -5.02 -17.02 -30.78
CA ASN A 513 -5.54 -17.01 -29.41
C ASN A 513 -4.85 -15.90 -28.59
N GLU A 514 -4.65 -14.73 -29.21
CA GLU A 514 -4.01 -13.59 -28.57
C GLU A 514 -4.89 -13.09 -27.42
N ARG A 515 -4.30 -12.91 -26.24
CA ARG A 515 -5.05 -12.50 -25.04
C ARG A 515 -4.32 -11.39 -24.30
N VAL A 516 -5.09 -10.43 -23.79
CA VAL A 516 -4.56 -9.43 -22.87
C VAL A 516 -4.30 -10.11 -21.53
N ILE A 517 -3.05 -10.04 -21.05
CA ILE A 517 -2.63 -10.62 -19.78
C ILE A 517 -2.42 -9.57 -18.68
N GLY A 518 -2.29 -8.29 -19.03
CA GLY A 518 -2.13 -7.23 -18.04
C GLY A 518 -2.01 -5.84 -18.63
N GLU A 519 -1.80 -4.87 -17.76
CA GLU A 519 -1.53 -3.46 -18.10
C GLU A 519 -0.44 -2.92 -17.18
N MET A 520 0.24 -1.87 -17.62
CA MET A 520 1.29 -1.17 -16.86
C MET A 520 1.28 0.32 -17.20
N ASP A 521 1.57 1.21 -16.26
CA ASP A 521 1.70 2.64 -16.56
C ASP A 521 2.83 2.89 -17.57
N ARG A 522 2.66 3.90 -18.42
CA ARG A 522 3.57 4.21 -19.51
C ARG A 522 5.02 4.42 -19.02
N PHE A 523 5.21 5.10 -17.90
CA PHE A 523 6.53 5.38 -17.37
C PHE A 523 7.27 4.11 -16.92
N SER A 524 6.59 3.21 -16.19
CA SER A 524 7.15 1.91 -15.79
C SER A 524 7.43 0.99 -16.97
N SER A 525 6.62 1.08 -18.04
CA SER A 525 6.75 0.23 -19.22
C SER A 525 8.15 0.36 -19.86
N MET A 526 8.80 1.51 -19.72
CA MET A 526 10.15 1.74 -20.24
C MET A 526 11.21 0.80 -19.66
N THR A 527 11.04 0.35 -18.41
CA THR A 527 12.03 -0.48 -17.72
C THR A 527 11.60 -1.94 -17.57
N LEU A 528 10.30 -2.21 -17.59
CA LEU A 528 9.77 -3.53 -17.30
C LEU A 528 9.16 -4.21 -18.53
N LEU A 529 8.85 -3.45 -19.58
CA LEU A 529 8.22 -3.93 -20.80
C LEU A 529 8.98 -3.52 -22.07
N HIS A 530 10.24 -3.07 -21.95
CA HIS A 530 11.07 -2.81 -23.12
C HIS A 530 11.25 -4.08 -23.96
N ASP A 531 11.66 -3.94 -25.22
CA ASP A 531 11.98 -5.08 -26.08
C ASP A 531 13.00 -6.01 -25.39
N GLU A 532 12.76 -7.32 -25.45
CA GLU A 532 13.49 -8.38 -24.74
C GLU A 532 13.35 -8.42 -23.20
N ALA A 533 12.56 -7.55 -22.58
CA ALA A 533 12.30 -7.64 -21.14
C ALA A 533 11.66 -8.98 -20.77
N ILE A 534 12.05 -9.54 -19.63
CA ILE A 534 11.39 -10.70 -19.04
C ILE A 534 10.29 -10.20 -18.10
N TYR A 535 9.08 -10.19 -18.63
CA TYR A 535 7.86 -9.91 -17.90
C TYR A 535 7.36 -11.16 -17.18
N LEU A 536 7.34 -11.11 -15.85
CA LEU A 536 6.88 -12.24 -15.03
C LEU A 536 5.40 -12.08 -14.71
N HIS A 537 4.56 -12.92 -15.33
CA HIS A 537 3.11 -12.91 -15.14
C HIS A 537 2.62 -14.27 -14.67
N GLN A 538 1.97 -14.32 -13.52
CA GLN A 538 1.49 -15.60 -12.97
C GLN A 538 2.55 -16.70 -12.75
N GLY A 539 3.85 -16.36 -12.67
CA GLY A 539 4.92 -17.36 -12.48
C GLY A 539 5.36 -18.00 -13.80
N THR A 540 4.52 -17.85 -14.82
CA THR A 540 4.90 -17.93 -16.22
C THR A 540 5.80 -16.75 -16.56
N GLN A 541 6.87 -17.04 -17.26
CA GLN A 541 7.81 -16.03 -17.71
C GLN A 541 7.42 -15.68 -19.14
N PHE A 542 7.32 -14.40 -19.44
CA PHE A 542 7.08 -13.92 -20.78
C PHE A 542 8.26 -13.06 -21.20
N GLN A 543 8.75 -13.24 -22.41
CA GLN A 543 9.66 -12.32 -23.03
C GLN A 543 8.86 -11.33 -23.88
N VAL A 544 9.12 -10.03 -23.71
CA VAL A 544 8.57 -9.01 -24.59
C VAL A 544 9.23 -9.13 -25.96
N GLU A 545 8.43 -9.45 -26.97
CA GLU A 545 8.89 -9.45 -28.36
C GLU A 545 8.90 -8.04 -28.95
N LYS A 546 7.91 -7.22 -28.59
CA LYS A 546 7.80 -5.85 -29.08
C LYS A 546 6.99 -4.97 -28.12
N LEU A 547 7.53 -3.81 -27.75
CA LEU A 547 6.81 -2.70 -27.16
C LEU A 547 6.41 -1.70 -28.25
N ASP A 548 5.15 -1.73 -28.64
CA ASP A 548 4.55 -0.71 -29.48
C ASP A 548 4.18 0.50 -28.61
N TYR A 549 5.12 1.43 -28.49
CA TYR A 549 5.02 2.55 -27.56
C TYR A 549 3.95 3.58 -27.96
N GLU A 550 3.73 3.79 -29.26
CA GLU A 550 2.70 4.71 -29.78
C GLU A 550 1.30 4.16 -29.56
N GLU A 551 1.09 2.88 -29.91
CA GLU A 551 -0.20 2.20 -29.75
C GLU A 551 -0.44 1.67 -28.33
N LYS A 552 0.54 1.87 -27.43
CA LYS A 552 0.51 1.47 -26.01
C LYS A 552 0.25 -0.04 -25.85
N LYS A 553 0.97 -0.87 -26.61
CA LYS A 553 0.82 -2.34 -26.58
C LYS A 553 2.16 -3.04 -26.44
N ALA A 554 2.31 -3.91 -25.45
CA ALA A 554 3.46 -4.79 -25.30
C ALA A 554 3.07 -6.21 -25.71
N TYR A 555 3.67 -6.72 -26.79
CA TYR A 555 3.46 -8.08 -27.27
C TYR A 555 4.49 -9.02 -26.63
N VAL A 556 4.01 -10.08 -25.99
CA VAL A 556 4.86 -10.97 -25.19
C VAL A 556 4.64 -12.43 -25.53
N ARG A 557 5.69 -13.25 -25.42
CA ARG A 557 5.65 -14.71 -25.62
C ARG A 557 6.12 -15.44 -24.38
N GLU A 558 5.44 -16.52 -24.01
CA GLU A 558 5.83 -17.41 -22.92
C GLU A 558 7.19 -18.05 -23.20
N VAL A 559 8.06 -18.00 -22.20
CA VAL A 559 9.42 -18.55 -22.21
C VAL A 559 9.73 -19.24 -20.89
N GLN A 560 10.77 -20.07 -20.88
CA GLN A 560 11.36 -20.61 -19.66
C GLN A 560 12.85 -20.28 -19.65
N VAL A 561 13.22 -19.25 -18.89
CA VAL A 561 14.61 -18.83 -18.74
C VAL A 561 15.04 -18.89 -17.28
N ASP A 562 16.35 -18.96 -17.05
CA ASP A 562 16.96 -18.99 -15.72
C ASP A 562 17.40 -17.59 -15.23
N TYR A 563 16.87 -16.52 -15.83
CA TYR A 563 17.19 -15.13 -15.48
C TYR A 563 15.97 -14.19 -15.54
N TYR A 564 16.09 -13.02 -14.93
CA TYR A 564 15.15 -11.90 -15.08
C TYR A 564 15.86 -10.65 -15.61
N THR A 565 15.12 -9.66 -16.09
CA THR A 565 15.70 -8.40 -16.60
C THR A 565 15.54 -7.27 -15.61
N ASP A 566 16.53 -6.37 -15.59
CA ASP A 566 16.53 -5.16 -14.78
C ASP A 566 17.10 -4.01 -15.61
N ALA A 567 16.39 -2.88 -15.69
CA ALA A 567 16.70 -1.79 -16.61
C ALA A 567 17.06 -0.48 -15.89
N ASN A 568 18.00 0.25 -16.47
CA ASN A 568 18.44 1.55 -15.96
C ASN A 568 17.72 2.69 -16.70
N LEU A 569 17.17 3.62 -15.93
CA LEU A 569 16.67 4.92 -16.42
C LEU A 569 17.78 5.96 -16.32
N ALA A 570 18.12 6.58 -17.44
CA ALA A 570 18.84 7.85 -17.45
C ALA A 570 17.83 8.95 -17.15
N VAL A 571 18.02 9.67 -16.03
CA VAL A 571 17.10 10.71 -15.57
C VAL A 571 17.80 12.07 -15.61
N SER A 572 17.19 13.03 -16.30
CA SER A 572 17.53 14.44 -16.26
C SER A 572 16.42 15.20 -15.52
N LEU A 573 16.80 16.23 -14.78
CA LEU A 573 15.89 17.02 -13.94
C LEU A 573 16.14 18.50 -14.20
N LYS A 574 15.06 19.23 -14.42
CA LYS A 574 15.06 20.68 -14.62
C LYS A 574 14.11 21.31 -13.60
N VAL A 575 14.62 22.25 -12.81
CA VAL A 575 13.78 23.07 -11.93
C VAL A 575 12.99 24.05 -12.78
N LEU A 576 11.68 24.05 -12.60
CA LEU A 576 10.74 24.96 -13.26
C LEU A 576 10.51 26.18 -12.38
N GLU A 577 10.16 25.94 -11.11
CA GLU A 577 9.92 26.97 -10.10
C GLU A 577 10.51 26.53 -8.75
N GLN A 578 10.99 27.49 -7.96
CA GLN A 578 11.49 27.25 -6.60
C GLN A 578 10.64 28.04 -5.60
N ASP A 579 9.83 27.32 -4.83
CA ASP A 579 8.88 27.90 -3.89
C ASP A 579 9.54 28.25 -2.55
N GLN A 580 10.44 27.37 -2.08
CA GLN A 580 11.05 27.47 -0.75
C GLN A 580 12.54 27.15 -0.81
N SER A 581 13.35 27.84 0.00
CA SER A 581 14.76 27.48 0.19
C SER A 581 15.30 27.83 1.58
N ARG A 582 16.30 27.07 2.04
CA ARG A 582 17.14 27.31 3.21
C ARG A 582 18.60 27.18 2.80
N ARG A 583 19.40 28.21 3.04
CA ARG A 583 20.83 28.20 2.72
C ARG A 583 21.67 27.95 3.97
N HIS A 584 22.63 27.05 3.84
CA HIS A 584 23.76 26.87 4.75
C HIS A 584 25.04 27.40 4.09
N ALA A 585 26.19 27.27 4.77
CA ALA A 585 27.46 27.82 4.29
C ALA A 585 27.94 27.21 2.96
N GLN A 586 27.80 25.89 2.80
CA GLN A 586 28.26 25.14 1.61
C GLN A 586 27.14 24.29 0.97
N SER A 587 25.89 24.48 1.39
CA SER A 587 24.74 23.74 0.85
C SER A 587 23.45 24.58 0.83
N THR A 588 22.53 24.22 -0.05
CA THR A 588 21.19 24.81 -0.16
C THR A 588 20.16 23.68 -0.15
N LEU A 589 19.21 23.75 0.77
CA LEU A 589 18.01 22.90 0.77
C LEU A 589 16.89 23.67 0.10
N ALA A 590 16.20 23.09 -0.88
CA ALA A 590 15.11 23.77 -1.58
C ALA A 590 13.97 22.83 -1.95
N TYR A 591 12.83 23.42 -2.29
CA TYR A 591 11.62 22.74 -2.73
C TYR A 591 10.91 23.57 -3.81
N GLY A 592 10.31 22.88 -4.78
CA GLY A 592 9.52 23.49 -5.85
C GLY A 592 9.15 22.50 -6.94
N GLU A 593 8.78 23.03 -8.11
CA GLU A 593 8.35 22.27 -9.28
C GLU A 593 9.53 21.89 -10.18
N VAL A 594 9.51 20.66 -10.69
CA VAL A 594 10.53 20.11 -11.58
C VAL A 594 9.90 19.38 -12.77
N ALA A 595 10.58 19.46 -13.90
CA ALA A 595 10.39 18.55 -15.03
C ALA A 595 11.45 17.44 -14.96
N VAL A 596 10.99 16.19 -14.90
CA VAL A 596 11.80 14.99 -14.90
C VAL A 596 11.76 14.39 -16.30
N ASN A 597 12.87 14.39 -16.99
CA ASN A 597 12.98 13.66 -18.25
C ASN A 597 13.66 12.33 -17.99
N ALA A 598 13.06 11.24 -18.44
CA ALA A 598 13.59 9.92 -18.24
C ALA A 598 13.66 9.13 -19.54
N MET A 599 14.77 8.43 -19.74
CA MET A 599 15.01 7.58 -20.91
C MET A 599 15.60 6.25 -20.44
N ALA A 600 14.95 5.14 -20.76
CA ALA A 600 15.52 3.83 -20.53
C ALA A 600 16.64 3.56 -21.55
N THR A 601 17.82 3.16 -21.07
CA THR A 601 19.03 3.10 -21.90
C THR A 601 19.58 1.69 -22.08
N ILE A 602 19.72 0.96 -20.98
CA ILE A 602 20.25 -0.40 -20.96
C ILE A 602 19.46 -1.26 -19.99
N PHE A 603 19.43 -2.56 -20.24
CA PHE A 603 19.00 -3.57 -19.27
C PHE A 603 20.06 -4.63 -19.06
N LYS A 604 20.00 -5.29 -17.90
CA LYS A 604 20.83 -6.41 -17.49
C LYS A 604 19.99 -7.67 -17.39
N LYS A 605 20.58 -8.82 -17.68
CA LYS A 605 20.01 -10.17 -17.48
C LYS A 605 20.64 -10.72 -16.20
N ILE A 606 19.83 -10.95 -15.17
CA ILE A 606 20.28 -11.37 -13.84
C ILE A 606 19.78 -12.79 -13.57
N LYS A 607 20.71 -13.71 -13.33
CA LYS A 607 20.40 -15.12 -13.11
C LYS A 607 19.64 -15.33 -11.80
N PHE A 608 18.62 -16.19 -11.84
CA PHE A 608 17.90 -16.62 -10.63
C PHE A 608 18.86 -17.36 -9.68
N GLU A 609 18.54 -17.32 -8.38
CA GLU A 609 19.31 -17.91 -7.27
C GLU A 609 20.63 -17.18 -6.96
N THR A 610 21.53 -17.11 -7.95
CA THR A 610 22.88 -16.55 -7.80
C THR A 610 22.91 -15.02 -7.82
N HIS A 611 21.93 -14.39 -8.48
CA HIS A 611 21.87 -12.95 -8.71
C HIS A 611 23.09 -12.40 -9.48
N GLU A 612 23.76 -13.27 -10.23
CA GLU A 612 24.88 -12.89 -11.09
C GLU A 612 24.36 -12.22 -12.38
N ASN A 613 25.04 -11.17 -12.82
CA ASN A 613 24.77 -10.56 -14.11
C ASN A 613 25.35 -11.44 -15.22
N ILE A 614 24.48 -11.96 -16.09
CA ILE A 614 24.83 -12.87 -17.20
C ILE A 614 24.78 -12.19 -18.57
N GLY A 615 24.43 -10.91 -18.65
CA GLY A 615 24.42 -10.16 -19.91
C GLY A 615 23.70 -8.82 -19.83
N SER A 616 23.76 -8.04 -20.91
CA SER A 616 23.04 -6.76 -21.02
C SER A 616 22.61 -6.50 -22.46
N GLY A 617 21.61 -5.63 -22.65
CA GLY A 617 21.15 -5.16 -23.95
C GLY A 617 20.77 -3.68 -23.93
N PRO A 618 20.73 -3.01 -25.09
CA PRO A 618 20.27 -1.63 -25.20
C PRO A 618 18.74 -1.54 -25.13
N ILE A 619 18.23 -0.38 -24.75
CA ILE A 619 16.82 -0.01 -24.83
C ILE A 619 16.71 1.21 -25.76
N HIS A 620 15.78 1.15 -26.70
CA HIS A 620 15.53 2.22 -27.67
C HIS A 620 14.10 2.73 -27.51
N LEU A 621 13.90 3.64 -26.56
CA LEU A 621 12.61 4.28 -26.28
C LEU A 621 12.77 5.80 -26.26
N PRO A 622 11.72 6.55 -26.61
CA PRO A 622 11.75 8.01 -26.53
C PRO A 622 11.93 8.49 -25.09
N GLU A 623 12.43 9.71 -24.94
CA GLU A 623 12.49 10.40 -23.65
C GLU A 623 11.07 10.79 -23.22
N GLU A 624 10.71 10.46 -21.98
CA GLU A 624 9.42 10.81 -21.39
C GLU A 624 9.61 11.94 -20.37
N GLU A 625 8.76 12.96 -20.43
CA GLU A 625 8.77 14.10 -19.50
C GLU A 625 7.64 13.97 -18.46
N LEU A 626 7.98 14.21 -17.20
CA LEU A 626 7.10 14.16 -16.04
C LEU A 626 7.20 15.47 -15.27
N HIS A 627 6.10 16.20 -15.10
CA HIS A 627 6.04 17.40 -14.26
C HIS A 627 5.59 17.03 -12.86
N THR A 628 6.39 17.37 -11.85
CA THR A 628 6.14 17.00 -10.44
C THR A 628 6.84 17.92 -9.46
N ASN A 629 6.66 17.70 -8.15
CA ASN A 629 7.38 18.43 -7.11
C ASN A 629 8.64 17.67 -6.66
N ALA A 630 9.66 18.44 -6.27
CA ALA A 630 10.89 17.89 -5.70
C ALA A 630 11.40 18.73 -4.53
N ALA A 631 12.06 18.06 -3.60
CA ALA A 631 12.99 18.67 -2.67
C ALA A 631 14.41 18.36 -3.15
N TRP A 632 15.35 19.27 -2.97
CA TRP A 632 16.74 19.03 -3.36
C TRP A 632 17.76 19.62 -2.40
N ILE A 633 18.95 19.03 -2.44
CA ILE A 633 20.13 19.45 -1.71
C ILE A 633 21.18 19.84 -2.74
N GLY A 634 21.41 21.14 -2.92
CA GLY A 634 22.51 21.69 -3.71
C GLY A 634 23.76 21.86 -2.86
N PHE A 635 24.93 21.61 -3.45
CA PHE A 635 26.25 21.77 -2.81
C PHE A 635 27.05 22.82 -3.56
N SER A 636 27.74 23.71 -2.85
CA SER A 636 28.52 24.78 -3.48
C SER A 636 29.61 24.24 -4.42
N GLU A 637 29.84 24.90 -5.55
CA GLU A 637 30.92 24.56 -6.49
C GLU A 637 32.32 24.61 -5.85
N ALA A 638 32.50 25.39 -4.77
CA ALA A 638 33.75 25.43 -4.01
C ALA A 638 34.19 24.05 -3.50
N LEU A 639 33.22 23.16 -3.26
CA LEU A 639 33.42 21.80 -2.77
C LEU A 639 34.12 20.90 -3.81
N LEU A 640 33.94 21.18 -5.10
CA LEU A 640 34.67 20.50 -6.18
C LEU A 640 36.17 20.80 -6.14
N GLY A 641 36.56 21.99 -5.68
CA GLY A 641 37.96 22.38 -5.51
C GLY A 641 38.61 21.80 -4.25
N GLU A 642 37.83 21.55 -3.20
CA GLU A 642 38.32 21.00 -1.92
C GLU A 642 38.43 19.48 -1.91
N ILE A 643 37.44 18.77 -2.45
CA ILE A 643 37.34 17.30 -2.39
C ILE A 643 37.74 16.64 -3.72
N GLY A 644 37.63 17.35 -4.83
CA GLY A 644 37.85 16.79 -6.17
C GLY A 644 36.55 16.26 -6.80
N THR A 645 36.47 16.36 -8.13
CA THR A 645 35.20 16.17 -8.84
C THR A 645 34.67 14.73 -8.81
N GLU A 646 35.55 13.75 -9.01
CA GLU A 646 35.17 12.32 -8.99
C GLU A 646 34.71 11.89 -7.60
N ASP A 647 35.38 12.38 -6.55
CA ASP A 647 35.05 12.05 -5.17
C ASP A 647 33.74 12.69 -4.71
N VAL A 648 33.41 13.90 -5.18
CA VAL A 648 32.08 14.48 -4.96
C VAL A 648 30.99 13.65 -5.63
N GLU A 649 31.21 13.19 -6.86
CA GLU A 649 30.25 12.33 -7.57
C GLU A 649 30.00 11.02 -6.84
N ARG A 650 31.07 10.36 -6.37
CA ARG A 650 30.98 9.14 -5.56
C ARG A 650 30.25 9.37 -4.24
N GLY A 651 30.54 10.49 -3.57
CA GLY A 651 29.83 10.91 -2.36
C GLY A 651 28.34 11.15 -2.61
N LEU A 652 27.98 11.79 -3.72
CA LEU A 652 26.60 12.06 -4.10
C LEU A 652 25.82 10.76 -4.32
N VAL A 653 26.40 9.81 -5.06
CA VAL A 653 25.78 8.50 -5.30
C VAL A 653 25.59 7.75 -3.98
N GLY A 654 26.60 7.75 -3.12
CA GLY A 654 26.52 7.10 -1.80
C GLY A 654 25.46 7.72 -0.90
N LEU A 655 25.38 9.07 -0.85
CA LEU A 655 24.38 9.79 -0.06
C LEU A 655 22.97 9.62 -0.63
N ALA A 656 22.81 9.70 -1.96
CA ALA A 656 21.53 9.46 -2.63
C ALA A 656 21.00 8.06 -2.34
N HIS A 657 21.87 7.04 -2.35
CA HIS A 657 21.49 5.68 -1.98
C HIS A 657 20.96 5.59 -0.54
N VAL A 658 21.63 6.23 0.43
CA VAL A 658 21.15 6.29 1.82
C VAL A 658 19.81 7.01 1.90
N LEU A 659 19.70 8.19 1.29
CA LEU A 659 18.47 9.00 1.31
C LEU A 659 17.29 8.29 0.65
N GLN A 660 17.51 7.50 -0.41
CA GLN A 660 16.48 6.66 -1.04
C GLN A 660 15.85 5.66 -0.07
N HIS A 661 16.61 5.22 0.94
CA HIS A 661 16.13 4.28 1.95
C HIS A 661 15.66 4.96 3.24
N VAL A 662 16.28 6.08 3.61
CA VAL A 662 15.95 6.80 4.85
C VAL A 662 14.76 7.72 4.67
N ALA A 663 14.69 8.52 3.60
CA ALA A 663 13.62 9.51 3.42
C ALA A 663 12.20 8.89 3.47
N PRO A 664 11.92 7.74 2.82
CA PRO A 664 10.60 7.09 2.91
C PRO A 664 10.16 6.76 4.35
N LEU A 665 11.08 6.53 5.30
CA LEU A 665 10.76 6.28 6.71
C LEU A 665 10.22 7.51 7.47
N PHE A 666 10.42 8.70 6.92
CA PHE A 666 10.02 9.97 7.54
C PHE A 666 8.81 10.56 6.83
N VAL A 667 8.75 10.43 5.50
CA VAL A 667 7.55 10.81 4.74
C VAL A 667 6.49 9.73 4.70
N MET A 668 6.79 8.53 5.23
CA MET A 668 5.85 7.43 5.44
C MET A 668 5.17 6.95 4.15
N CYS A 669 5.97 6.81 3.07
CA CYS A 669 5.54 6.35 1.75
C CYS A 669 6.13 4.99 1.38
N ASP A 670 5.63 4.36 0.30
CA ASP A 670 6.37 3.24 -0.29
C ASP A 670 7.71 3.78 -0.83
N PRO A 671 8.84 3.08 -0.65
CA PRO A 671 10.12 3.51 -1.23
C PRO A 671 10.11 3.73 -2.75
N MET A 672 9.12 3.18 -3.47
CA MET A 672 8.93 3.38 -4.91
C MET A 672 8.14 4.65 -5.26
N ASP A 673 7.56 5.36 -4.28
CA ASP A 673 6.78 6.59 -4.50
C ASP A 673 7.66 7.85 -4.52
N LEU A 674 8.87 7.77 -3.93
CA LEU A 674 9.84 8.85 -3.82
C LEU A 674 11.15 8.43 -4.49
N HIS A 675 11.51 9.10 -5.58
CA HIS A 675 12.77 8.84 -6.27
C HIS A 675 13.87 9.78 -5.78
N VAL A 676 15.08 9.24 -5.61
CA VAL A 676 16.26 10.01 -5.22
C VAL A 676 17.31 9.91 -6.31
N ILE A 677 17.66 11.02 -6.93
CA ILE A 677 18.59 11.08 -8.05
C ILE A 677 19.72 12.06 -7.74
N PRO A 678 20.99 11.60 -7.73
CA PRO A 678 22.14 12.49 -7.71
C PRO A 678 22.41 13.06 -9.11
N GLN A 679 22.77 14.34 -9.17
CA GLN A 679 23.31 14.99 -10.35
C GLN A 679 24.64 15.64 -10.03
N ARG A 680 25.67 15.30 -10.82
CA ARG A 680 26.98 15.93 -10.72
C ARG A 680 26.90 17.45 -10.90
N LYS A 681 26.01 17.91 -11.78
CA LYS A 681 25.79 19.32 -12.05
C LYS A 681 24.34 19.53 -12.47
N ALA A 682 23.55 20.18 -11.62
CA ALA A 682 22.18 20.51 -11.96
C ALA A 682 22.13 21.61 -13.03
N VAL A 683 21.17 21.50 -13.96
CA VAL A 683 21.06 22.40 -15.11
C VAL A 683 20.85 23.85 -14.68
N HIS A 684 20.04 24.08 -13.65
CA HIS A 684 19.63 25.40 -13.19
C HIS A 684 20.71 26.11 -12.35
N SER A 685 21.27 25.44 -11.35
CA SER A 685 22.23 26.03 -10.40
C SER A 685 23.68 25.87 -10.84
N GLN A 686 23.96 24.94 -11.78
CA GLN A 686 25.32 24.55 -12.13
C GLN A 686 26.10 23.94 -10.94
N GLU A 687 25.38 23.47 -9.92
CA GLU A 687 25.94 22.91 -8.68
C GLU A 687 25.67 21.39 -8.56
N PRO A 688 26.57 20.63 -7.91
CA PRO A 688 26.28 19.25 -7.51
C PRO A 688 25.01 19.18 -6.65
N THR A 689 24.05 18.34 -7.02
CA THR A 689 22.71 18.35 -6.41
C THR A 689 22.13 16.95 -6.25
N ILE A 690 21.44 16.68 -5.14
CA ILE A 690 20.61 15.48 -4.96
C ILE A 690 19.14 15.91 -4.97
N PHE A 691 18.35 15.34 -5.87
CA PHE A 691 16.90 15.56 -5.95
C PHE A 691 16.14 14.40 -5.32
N LEU A 692 15.07 14.72 -4.59
CA LEU A 692 14.07 13.81 -4.05
C LEU A 692 12.71 14.24 -4.58
N TYR A 693 12.16 13.52 -5.56
CA TYR A 693 10.96 13.93 -6.28
C TYR A 693 9.84 12.89 -6.21
N ASP A 694 8.60 13.37 -6.25
CA ASP A 694 7.42 12.53 -6.25
C ASP A 694 7.32 11.82 -7.61
N ARG A 695 7.15 10.49 -7.61
CA ARG A 695 7.01 9.74 -8.87
C ARG A 695 5.80 10.15 -9.73
N TYR A 696 4.83 10.81 -9.12
CA TYR A 696 3.52 11.06 -9.71
C TYR A 696 3.43 12.45 -10.36
N PRO A 697 2.76 12.56 -11.52
CA PRO A 697 2.47 13.86 -12.13
C PRO A 697 1.75 14.81 -11.17
N GLY A 698 2.19 16.08 -11.15
CA GLY A 698 1.64 17.14 -10.29
C GLY A 698 1.94 16.99 -8.80
N GLY A 699 2.70 15.97 -8.39
CA GLY A 699 3.09 15.73 -7.00
C GLY A 699 1.94 15.32 -6.06
N ILE A 700 2.29 14.55 -5.03
CA ILE A 700 1.35 14.09 -4.00
C ILE A 700 1.74 14.59 -2.60
N GLY A 701 2.73 15.50 -2.53
CA GLY A 701 3.19 16.15 -1.31
C GLY A 701 4.25 15.37 -0.53
N LEU A 702 4.91 14.38 -1.15
CA LEU A 702 5.98 13.63 -0.47
C LEU A 702 7.24 14.50 -0.34
N SER A 703 7.70 15.05 -1.45
CA SER A 703 8.85 15.96 -1.54
C SER A 703 8.70 17.20 -0.67
N GLU A 704 7.49 17.77 -0.56
CA GLU A 704 7.24 18.90 0.34
C GLU A 704 7.51 18.51 1.81
N GLN A 705 7.10 17.30 2.20
CA GLN A 705 7.36 16.78 3.54
C GLN A 705 8.85 16.42 3.72
N VAL A 706 9.51 15.88 2.69
CA VAL A 706 10.97 15.66 2.70
C VAL A 706 11.67 16.98 3.03
N TYR A 707 11.29 18.08 2.37
CA TYR A 707 11.87 19.39 2.64
C TYR A 707 11.62 19.86 4.08
N LYS A 708 10.39 19.69 4.59
CA LYS A 708 10.04 20.03 5.98
C LYS A 708 10.84 19.23 7.02
N GLU A 709 11.10 17.95 6.75
CA GLU A 709 11.81 17.03 7.67
C GLU A 709 13.29 16.81 7.32
N MET A 710 13.85 17.58 6.37
CA MET A 710 15.17 17.32 5.77
C MET A 710 16.29 17.18 6.82
N GLU A 711 16.31 18.06 7.83
CA GLU A 711 17.30 18.01 8.92
C GLU A 711 17.22 16.70 9.73
N THR A 712 16.00 16.22 9.97
CA THR A 712 15.78 14.94 10.67
C THR A 712 16.23 13.78 9.80
N ILE A 713 15.87 13.79 8.51
CA ILE A 713 16.28 12.76 7.54
C ILE A 713 17.80 12.67 7.46
N LEU A 714 18.50 13.81 7.32
CA LEU A 714 19.96 13.85 7.26
C LEU A 714 20.61 13.33 8.54
N THR A 715 20.10 13.71 9.71
CA THR A 715 20.60 13.21 11.01
C THR A 715 20.48 11.68 11.12
N GLN A 716 19.41 11.10 10.58
CA GLN A 716 19.19 9.66 10.67
C GLN A 716 20.01 8.90 9.62
N ALA A 717 20.18 9.50 8.44
CA ALA A 717 21.16 9.03 7.45
C ALA A 717 22.59 9.00 8.04
N GLU A 718 22.97 10.00 8.85
CA GLU A 718 24.28 10.03 9.51
C GLU A 718 24.46 8.84 10.44
N ARG A 719 23.51 8.64 11.37
CA ARG A 719 23.53 7.54 12.34
C ARG A 719 23.62 6.18 11.66
N MET A 720 22.91 6.04 10.55
CA MET A 720 22.91 4.82 9.76
C MET A 720 24.26 4.53 9.11
N ILE A 721 24.92 5.54 8.53
CA ILE A 721 26.25 5.37 7.94
C ILE A 721 27.28 5.08 9.05
N VAL A 722 27.24 5.79 10.18
CA VAL A 722 28.19 5.62 11.30
C VAL A 722 28.07 4.24 11.94
N SER A 723 26.84 3.75 12.17
CA SER A 723 26.59 2.45 12.80
C SER A 723 26.95 1.25 11.92
N CYS A 724 27.11 1.45 10.61
CA CYS A 724 27.49 0.39 9.69
C CYS A 724 28.98 0.01 9.89
N PRO A 725 29.32 -1.28 10.10
CA PRO A 725 30.70 -1.70 10.38
C PRO A 725 31.63 -1.75 9.16
N CYS A 726 31.12 -1.49 7.95
CA CYS A 726 31.95 -1.50 6.74
C CYS A 726 32.93 -0.32 6.71
N GLU A 727 34.08 -0.51 6.06
CA GLU A 727 35.11 0.52 5.89
C GLU A 727 34.79 1.43 4.70
N SER A 728 34.57 0.85 3.51
CA SER A 728 34.46 1.61 2.25
C SER A 728 33.02 1.90 1.81
N GLY A 729 32.08 1.04 2.19
CA GLY A 729 30.68 1.07 1.76
C GLY A 729 30.16 -0.35 1.56
N CYS A 730 28.87 -0.58 1.82
CA CYS A 730 28.24 -1.88 1.59
C CYS A 730 26.76 -1.70 1.24
N PRO A 731 26.06 -2.75 0.75
CA PRO A 731 24.65 -2.69 0.42
C PRO A 731 23.72 -2.26 1.57
N SER A 732 24.21 -2.21 2.81
CA SER A 732 23.47 -1.80 4.00
C SER A 732 23.68 -0.33 4.42
N CYS A 733 24.50 0.43 3.70
CA CYS A 733 24.70 1.86 3.95
C CYS A 733 24.70 2.67 2.65
N VAL A 734 25.87 3.03 2.11
CA VAL A 734 26.08 3.86 0.92
C VAL A 734 26.12 3.07 -0.40
N GLY A 735 25.86 1.76 -0.34
CA GLY A 735 25.92 0.85 -1.48
C GLY A 735 27.30 0.19 -1.63
N ALA A 736 27.34 -0.92 -2.38
CA ALA A 736 28.59 -1.57 -2.77
C ALA A 736 29.24 -0.73 -3.89
N THR A 737 30.09 0.21 -3.50
CA THR A 737 30.82 1.11 -4.40
C THR A 737 32.31 1.07 -4.07
N ASP A 738 33.14 1.68 -4.92
CA ASP A 738 34.60 1.68 -4.82
C ASP A 738 35.13 2.22 -3.48
N ASP A 739 36.41 1.99 -3.19
CA ASP A 739 37.07 2.29 -1.92
C ASP A 739 36.96 3.76 -1.48
N GLY A 740 36.33 4.04 -0.34
CA GLY A 740 36.22 5.40 0.26
C GLY A 740 34.87 6.11 0.13
N SER A 741 33.89 5.54 -0.57
CA SER A 741 32.56 6.16 -0.77
C SER A 741 31.82 6.49 0.54
N LYS A 742 32.00 5.67 1.59
CA LYS A 742 31.40 5.91 2.91
C LYS A 742 31.87 7.22 3.54
N GLY A 743 33.16 7.51 3.46
CA GLY A 743 33.75 8.74 3.97
C GLY A 743 33.24 9.97 3.21
N LEU A 744 33.19 9.86 1.89
CA LEU A 744 32.73 10.94 1.00
C LEU A 744 31.24 11.27 1.23
N ALA A 745 30.38 10.25 1.32
CA ALA A 745 28.97 10.44 1.63
C ALA A 745 28.75 11.08 3.01
N MET A 746 29.57 10.71 4.01
CA MET A 746 29.54 11.32 5.35
C MET A 746 29.93 12.79 5.31
N THR A 747 30.95 13.15 4.55
CA THR A 747 31.39 14.55 4.38
C THR A 747 30.27 15.39 3.75
N LEU A 748 29.67 14.93 2.65
CA LEU A 748 28.56 15.63 2.01
C LEU A 748 27.35 15.75 2.94
N LEU A 749 27.04 14.70 3.71
CA LEU A 749 25.94 14.72 4.66
C LEU A 749 26.13 15.82 5.71
N ARG A 750 27.31 15.92 6.31
CA ARG A 750 27.63 16.96 7.31
C ARG A 750 27.54 18.36 6.72
N ILE A 751 27.95 18.53 5.47
CA ILE A 751 27.82 19.79 4.74
C ILE A 751 26.36 20.13 4.48
N ALA A 752 25.52 19.13 4.16
CA ALA A 752 24.08 19.31 4.02
C ALA A 752 23.40 19.73 5.34
N GLN A 753 23.94 19.33 6.49
CA GLN A 753 23.49 19.78 7.82
C GLN A 753 24.06 21.16 8.24
N GLY A 754 24.91 21.78 7.42
CA GLY A 754 25.53 23.07 7.68
C GLY A 754 26.90 23.02 8.38
N GLY A 755 27.53 21.85 8.46
CA GLY A 755 28.94 21.69 8.87
C GLY A 755 29.94 22.13 7.80
N SER A 756 31.23 22.18 8.16
CA SER A 756 32.35 22.48 7.24
C SER A 756 33.11 21.18 6.86
N THR A 757 33.84 21.22 5.75
CA THR A 757 34.73 20.14 5.26
C THR A 757 35.84 19.74 6.23
N TYR A 758 36.16 20.59 7.22
CA TYR A 758 37.16 20.29 8.25
C TYR A 758 36.56 19.47 9.41
N VAL A 759 36.92 18.19 9.46
CA VAL A 759 36.76 17.36 10.67
C VAL A 759 37.85 17.77 11.66
N SER A 760 37.46 18.26 12.83
CA SER A 760 38.34 18.27 14.01
C SER A 760 38.40 16.88 14.64
#